data_AF-A0A090L435-F1
#
_entry.id   AF-A0A090L435-F1
#
_cell.length_a   1.000
_cell.length_b   1.000
_cell.length_c   1.000
_cell.angle_alpha   90.00
_cell.angle_beta   90.00
_cell.angle_gamma   90.00
#
_symmetry.space_group_name_H-M   'P 1'
#
loop_
_entity.id
_entity.type
_entity.pdbx_description
1 polymer ?
#
loop_
_entity_poly.entity_id
_entity_poly.type
_entity_poly.pdbx_seq_one_letter_code
_entity_poly.pdbx_strand_id
1 'polypeptide(L)'
;MLTKSIILNVFGIDPTNTSNNDDSDKSTSKKSYTKSDRSEKSDTGSNPDFPRSEADEIDDCQNSFDSSNNKEMQSLIRSTGNPEKWLKLWVRIINMVDPSKAAFSQVAVQVLSQIIQMLIPINCANTLVHHIAQRLLMVDIKAQPHAIPSLCSVLVTSSPPPLLRAHILIKLEDCLTTDIAPIVLEQVPSMKLEDIFILHKPIIEALQIIIKNGEISSKIVRVTSLLSLEQTDAEKLLLTILTQQHYMEMDLSTLTLLVNSLSILILERGDVTLGMNLYKILLKNQSLSIPLTYLLIRNLDELKKRGKRNFLRQSLEQIINMLKVKDENIIKNELLWMLITLICDGKRLPLDENNGKGSFEKILSLLNNHDKSIKNSFLEGLLLTNTVFYPLPGFSLSQWNSIDSTTPIPGKIPNKNIDKDYENQVFIKNRGVLINVDRNVPSEIVIRTVVGKHVWSIKNVDEIDINGKYHPHIKGWLKNLSNEKMEQEKRTIKIEEKTTHEIDDNFFDKLPTFPKNYKDPIEFKPMLDFIKKSKRRPLSRPSTSDINKTTPSDDCCLVADNKEELGTWRQFVNDIQLIHQTCEIKSNFPRELRHLDTTLSREVHKIAVIYVGKGQEDKTTILSNTISDSSEEFMELINSLGRIVVIGENHYGYGGGLSIGHKAPYYADGSTEVIFHISTFLTGDVTQKTKHLGNDEVHVVWNENYKNYKRDTIATKFCDILIVLTPISPAMIRVSIETQKPLSFGPLFDGSFVSICEIGPMVRETALNASRAYKVDRINCDRPLKHRENVYKECLDKVGYAKMADAITNIYIPQLKN
;
A
#
# COMPACT_ATOMS: atom_id res chain seq x y z
N MET A 1 -20.57 68.36 0.33
CA MET A 1 -21.44 68.40 -0.87
C MET A 1 -21.03 67.39 -1.93
N LEU A 2 -19.75 67.29 -2.31
CA LEU A 2 -19.25 66.34 -3.33
C LEU A 2 -19.67 64.88 -3.08
N THR A 3 -19.57 64.41 -1.83
CA THR A 3 -19.98 63.05 -1.43
C THR A 3 -21.49 62.82 -1.59
N LYS A 4 -22.31 63.83 -1.26
CA LYS A 4 -23.78 63.78 -1.39
C LYS A 4 -24.20 63.80 -2.85
N SER A 5 -23.56 64.63 -3.67
CA SER A 5 -23.78 64.67 -5.12
C SER A 5 -23.31 63.38 -5.81
N ILE A 6 -22.20 62.78 -5.38
CA ILE A 6 -21.72 61.48 -5.87
C ILE A 6 -22.72 60.37 -5.52
N ILE A 7 -23.22 60.35 -4.28
CA ILE A 7 -24.24 59.40 -3.82
C ILE A 7 -25.53 59.56 -4.65
N LEU A 8 -26.02 60.78 -4.84
CA LEU A 8 -27.24 61.05 -5.62
C LEU A 8 -27.08 60.69 -7.11
N ASN A 9 -25.90 60.90 -7.68
CA ASN A 9 -25.57 60.50 -9.06
C ASN A 9 -25.46 58.96 -9.19
N VAL A 10 -24.94 58.28 -8.17
CA VAL A 10 -24.93 56.80 -8.07
C VAL A 10 -26.35 56.24 -7.94
N PHE A 11 -27.31 57.00 -7.42
CA PHE A 11 -28.71 56.58 -7.37
C PHE A 11 -29.55 57.02 -8.59
N GLY A 12 -29.01 57.83 -9.50
CA GLY A 12 -29.68 58.23 -10.74
C GLY A 12 -30.89 59.13 -10.50
N ILE A 13 -30.85 59.92 -9.43
CA ILE A 13 -31.88 60.91 -9.11
C ILE A 13 -31.44 62.22 -9.76
N ASP A 14 -32.14 62.62 -10.82
CA ASP A 14 -31.95 63.93 -11.45
C ASP A 14 -32.59 65.00 -10.54
N PRO A 15 -31.82 65.91 -9.93
CA PRO A 15 -32.34 66.84 -8.95
C PRO A 15 -33.31 67.90 -9.52
N THR A 16 -33.59 67.88 -10.84
CA THR A 16 -34.36 68.91 -11.53
C THR A 16 -35.80 68.54 -11.91
N ASN A 17 -36.26 67.30 -11.67
CA ASN A 17 -37.60 66.87 -12.09
C ASN A 17 -38.58 66.72 -10.92
N THR A 18 -39.45 67.71 -10.73
CA THR A 18 -40.62 67.66 -9.84
C THR A 18 -41.89 67.90 -10.65
N SER A 19 -42.58 66.83 -11.08
CA SER A 19 -44.01 66.90 -11.42
C SER A 19 -44.68 65.51 -11.48
N ASN A 20 -45.76 65.39 -10.71
CA ASN A 20 -46.75 64.31 -10.60
C ASN A 20 -47.22 63.65 -11.92
N ASN A 21 -47.50 62.34 -11.92
CA ASN A 21 -48.87 61.76 -11.93
C ASN A 21 -48.90 60.26 -12.30
N ASP A 22 -49.82 59.57 -11.62
CA ASP A 22 -50.67 58.44 -12.03
C ASP A 22 -50.15 57.00 -12.25
N ASP A 23 -50.65 56.16 -11.34
CA ASP A 23 -50.91 54.72 -11.49
C ASP A 23 -51.89 54.45 -12.65
N SER A 24 -51.44 53.72 -13.67
CA SER A 24 -52.30 52.81 -14.44
C SER A 24 -51.45 51.80 -15.20
N ASP A 25 -51.47 50.53 -14.77
CA ASP A 25 -51.71 49.43 -15.70
C ASP A 25 -51.91 48.09 -14.98
N LYS A 26 -53.15 47.61 -15.03
CA LYS A 26 -53.55 46.21 -14.82
C LYS A 26 -53.98 45.63 -16.16
N SER A 27 -53.36 44.53 -16.58
CA SER A 27 -53.96 43.42 -17.36
C SER A 27 -52.87 42.33 -17.53
N THR A 28 -53.08 41.02 -17.45
CA THR A 28 -54.30 40.20 -17.50
C THR A 28 -54.00 38.74 -17.08
N SER A 29 -54.94 38.15 -16.32
CA SER A 29 -55.50 36.78 -16.45
C SER A 29 -54.63 35.54 -16.20
N LYS A 30 -55.10 34.39 -15.68
CA LYS A 30 -56.27 33.89 -14.90
C LYS A 30 -56.01 32.37 -14.78
N LYS A 31 -56.30 31.75 -13.63
CA LYS A 31 -56.83 30.37 -13.57
C LYS A 31 -57.62 30.15 -12.28
N SER A 32 -58.92 30.44 -12.41
CA SER A 32 -60.10 29.65 -12.02
C SER A 32 -60.17 28.78 -10.74
N TYR A 33 -61.17 29.16 -9.91
CA TYR A 33 -62.22 28.35 -9.23
C TYR A 33 -61.81 27.40 -8.07
N THR A 34 -62.48 27.30 -6.90
CA THR A 34 -63.66 27.95 -6.27
C THR A 34 -63.78 27.52 -4.79
N LYS A 35 -64.33 28.42 -3.95
CA LYS A 35 -65.23 28.26 -2.77
C LYS A 35 -65.21 26.92 -2.00
N SER A 36 -65.06 26.94 -0.67
CA SER A 36 -66.21 27.20 0.22
C SER A 36 -65.89 27.87 1.58
N ASP A 37 -66.92 28.54 2.05
CA ASP A 37 -67.10 29.44 3.20
C ASP A 37 -66.96 28.88 4.63
N ARG A 38 -66.61 29.81 5.54
CA ARG A 38 -67.17 30.09 6.90
C ARG A 38 -66.86 29.16 8.07
N SER A 39 -66.14 29.68 9.08
CA SER A 39 -66.62 30.23 10.38
C SER A 39 -66.71 29.13 11.45
N GLU A 40 -66.23 29.24 12.69
CA GLU A 40 -66.36 30.29 13.70
C GLU A 40 -65.29 30.14 14.80
N LYS A 41 -64.98 31.29 15.46
CA LYS A 41 -64.77 31.54 16.90
C LYS A 41 -63.89 30.61 17.77
N SER A 42 -63.01 31.24 18.55
CA SER A 42 -63.10 31.13 20.01
C SER A 42 -62.40 32.31 20.71
N ASP A 43 -63.10 32.80 21.73
CA ASP A 43 -62.78 33.88 22.66
C ASP A 43 -61.59 33.57 23.58
N THR A 44 -61.07 34.65 24.19
CA THR A 44 -60.71 34.86 25.62
C THR A 44 -59.64 35.96 25.65
N GLY A 45 -59.61 36.95 26.53
CA GLY A 45 -60.30 37.23 27.77
C GLY A 45 -59.46 38.31 28.46
N SER A 46 -60.12 39.33 28.98
CA SER A 46 -59.62 40.54 29.65
C SER A 46 -58.64 40.33 30.82
N ASN A 47 -57.70 41.26 31.01
CA ASN A 47 -57.53 41.91 32.32
C ASN A 47 -56.84 43.30 32.20
N PRO A 48 -57.35 44.34 32.90
CA PRO A 48 -56.75 45.68 33.00
C PRO A 48 -55.93 45.84 34.29
N ASP A 49 -54.88 46.67 34.30
CA ASP A 49 -54.46 47.45 35.49
C ASP A 49 -53.21 48.35 35.24
N PHE A 50 -53.40 49.65 35.47
CA PHE A 50 -52.44 50.68 35.95
C PHE A 50 -51.36 51.29 34.99
N PRO A 51 -50.89 52.54 35.23
CA PRO A 51 -51.32 53.68 34.41
C PRO A 51 -50.17 54.44 33.72
N ARG A 52 -50.59 55.39 32.87
CA ARG A 52 -49.81 56.43 32.18
C ARG A 52 -48.68 57.06 33.01
N SER A 53 -47.52 57.23 32.38
CA SER A 53 -46.61 58.34 32.66
C SER A 53 -46.64 59.32 31.48
N GLU A 54 -47.08 60.54 31.76
CA GLU A 54 -46.92 61.71 30.92
C GLU A 54 -45.44 62.08 30.82
N ALA A 55 -44.92 62.11 29.59
CA ALA A 55 -43.80 62.96 29.20
C ALA A 55 -43.73 62.89 27.66
N ASP A 56 -44.57 63.68 26.99
CA ASP A 56 -44.38 64.14 25.61
C ASP A 56 -45.45 65.19 25.31
N GLU A 57 -45.19 66.42 25.76
CA GLU A 57 -45.70 67.63 25.11
C GLU A 57 -44.49 68.52 24.81
N ILE A 58 -44.53 69.18 23.64
CA ILE A 58 -43.52 70.05 23.01
C ILE A 58 -42.51 69.23 22.16
N ASP A 59 -42.45 69.29 20.83
CA ASP A 59 -42.67 70.41 19.91
C ASP A 59 -43.02 69.88 18.51
N ASP A 60 -44.15 70.32 17.96
CA ASP A 60 -44.48 70.24 16.54
C ASP A 60 -44.01 71.53 15.87
N CYS A 61 -42.89 71.49 15.16
CA CYS A 61 -42.63 72.35 14.00
C CYS A 61 -41.30 71.98 13.31
N GLN A 62 -41.37 71.72 12.00
CA GLN A 62 -40.30 71.61 10.99
C GLN A 62 -39.94 70.18 10.52
N ASN A 63 -40.40 69.84 9.31
CA ASN A 63 -39.70 69.09 8.24
C ASN A 63 -40.68 68.27 7.37
N SER A 64 -41.50 68.94 6.54
CA SER A 64 -42.29 68.28 5.51
C SER A 64 -41.55 68.12 4.16
N PHE A 65 -40.32 68.63 4.02
CA PHE A 65 -39.54 68.56 2.77
C PHE A 65 -38.54 67.38 2.68
N ASP A 66 -38.32 66.65 3.77
CA ASP A 66 -37.36 65.53 3.85
C ASP A 66 -38.01 64.14 3.73
N SER A 67 -39.34 64.05 3.63
CA SER A 67 -40.03 62.74 3.75
C SER A 67 -40.13 61.96 2.45
N SER A 68 -40.13 62.58 1.26
CA SER A 68 -40.26 61.84 -0.01
C SER A 68 -38.95 61.18 -0.44
N ASN A 69 -37.83 61.90 -0.36
CA ASN A 69 -36.50 61.36 -0.68
C ASN A 69 -36.01 60.32 0.34
N ASN A 70 -36.37 60.47 1.62
CA ASN A 70 -36.13 59.42 2.61
C ASN A 70 -37.06 58.22 2.44
N LYS A 71 -38.26 58.38 1.87
CA LYS A 71 -39.16 57.24 1.60
C LYS A 71 -38.63 56.34 0.50
N GLU A 72 -37.92 56.84 -0.51
CA GLU A 72 -37.26 56.00 -1.53
C GLU A 72 -35.99 55.32 -1.01
N MET A 73 -35.16 56.05 -0.24
CA MET A 73 -34.00 55.46 0.44
C MET A 73 -34.44 54.39 1.45
N GLN A 74 -35.48 54.68 2.25
CA GLN A 74 -36.07 53.70 3.16
C GLN A 74 -36.85 52.61 2.42
N SER A 75 -37.40 52.85 1.23
CA SER A 75 -38.00 51.83 0.38
C SER A 75 -36.93 50.87 -0.16
N LEU A 76 -35.75 51.36 -0.54
CA LEU A 76 -34.60 50.53 -0.93
C LEU A 76 -34.06 49.72 0.26
N ILE A 77 -33.90 50.36 1.42
CA ILE A 77 -33.47 49.72 2.67
C ILE A 77 -34.54 48.74 3.21
N ARG A 78 -35.84 49.00 2.98
CA ARG A 78 -36.97 48.10 3.30
C ARG A 78 -37.25 47.07 2.21
N SER A 79 -36.74 47.24 0.99
CA SER A 79 -36.86 46.28 -0.13
C SER A 79 -35.81 45.18 -0.04
N THR A 80 -35.56 44.68 1.17
CA THR A 80 -34.52 43.73 1.59
C THR A 80 -34.47 42.40 0.82
N GLY A 81 -35.23 42.23 -0.27
CA GLY A 81 -35.22 41.06 -1.13
C GLY A 81 -35.31 41.30 -2.64
N ASN A 82 -35.14 42.51 -3.19
CA ASN A 82 -35.11 42.68 -4.66
C ASN A 82 -33.66 42.64 -5.23
N PRO A 83 -33.21 41.51 -5.79
CA PRO A 83 -31.83 41.34 -6.25
C PRO A 83 -31.45 42.22 -7.45
N GLU A 84 -32.42 42.61 -8.29
CA GLU A 84 -32.14 43.43 -9.49
C GLU A 84 -31.77 44.87 -9.13
N LYS A 85 -32.42 45.44 -8.10
CA LYS A 85 -32.10 46.79 -7.62
C LYS A 85 -30.71 46.84 -7.00
N TRP A 86 -30.35 45.82 -6.22
CA TRP A 86 -29.00 45.68 -5.65
C TRP A 86 -27.94 45.48 -6.72
N LEU A 87 -28.20 44.67 -7.75
CA LEU A 87 -27.30 44.49 -8.88
C LEU A 87 -27.01 45.83 -9.59
N LYS A 88 -28.06 46.62 -9.90
CA LYS A 88 -27.91 47.94 -10.54
C LYS A 88 -27.08 48.90 -9.69
N LEU A 89 -27.28 48.91 -8.37
CA LEU A 89 -26.51 49.75 -7.46
C LEU A 89 -25.02 49.34 -7.46
N TRP A 90 -24.74 48.05 -7.32
CA TRP A 90 -23.37 47.53 -7.33
C TRP A 90 -22.65 47.80 -8.66
N VAL A 91 -23.32 47.64 -9.80
CA VAL A 91 -22.78 48.00 -11.12
C VAL A 91 -22.38 49.48 -11.17
N ARG A 92 -23.19 50.38 -10.61
CA ARG A 92 -22.87 51.82 -10.58
C ARG A 92 -21.69 52.15 -9.68
N ILE A 93 -21.62 51.53 -8.49
CA ILE A 93 -20.47 51.68 -7.58
C ILE A 93 -19.19 51.20 -8.28
N ILE A 94 -19.21 50.02 -8.89
CA ILE A 94 -18.07 49.46 -9.62
C ILE A 94 -17.66 50.34 -10.81
N ASN A 95 -18.62 50.95 -11.52
CA ASN A 95 -18.34 51.86 -12.62
C ASN A 95 -17.56 53.12 -12.19
N MET A 96 -17.55 53.47 -10.90
CA MET A 96 -16.68 54.55 -10.39
C MET A 96 -15.18 54.21 -10.45
N VAL A 97 -14.84 52.92 -10.45
CA VAL A 97 -13.46 52.44 -10.62
C VAL A 97 -13.19 52.29 -12.11
N ASP A 98 -12.48 53.24 -12.72
CA ASP A 98 -12.23 53.25 -14.17
C ASP A 98 -10.81 52.78 -14.52
N PRO A 99 -10.64 51.57 -15.11
CA PRO A 99 -9.33 51.05 -15.44
C PRO A 99 -8.74 51.64 -16.74
N SER A 100 -9.49 52.46 -17.49
CA SER A 100 -9.02 53.09 -18.73
C SER A 100 -8.09 54.29 -18.51
N LYS A 101 -8.10 54.89 -17.31
CA LYS A 101 -7.28 56.05 -16.99
C LYS A 101 -5.86 55.64 -16.62
N ALA A 102 -4.89 56.00 -17.46
CA ALA A 102 -3.48 55.62 -17.31
C ALA A 102 -2.86 55.96 -15.93
N ALA A 103 -3.28 57.05 -15.27
CA ALA A 103 -2.72 57.48 -13.98
C ALA A 103 -3.05 56.54 -12.80
N PHE A 104 -4.17 55.80 -12.87
CA PHE A 104 -4.63 54.93 -11.79
C PHE A 104 -4.99 53.52 -12.28
N SER A 105 -4.67 53.18 -13.53
CA SER A 105 -5.07 51.94 -14.20
C SER A 105 -4.63 50.70 -13.42
N GLN A 106 -3.41 50.69 -12.87
CA GLN A 106 -2.88 49.57 -12.10
C GLN A 106 -3.70 49.32 -10.81
N VAL A 107 -3.96 50.37 -10.03
CA VAL A 107 -4.75 50.27 -8.79
C VAL A 107 -6.19 49.88 -9.10
N ALA A 108 -6.78 50.49 -10.14
CA ALA A 108 -8.14 50.17 -10.58
C ALA A 108 -8.28 48.70 -11.00
N VAL A 109 -7.32 48.17 -11.78
CA VAL A 109 -7.30 46.75 -12.18
C VAL A 109 -7.17 45.83 -10.98
N GLN A 110 -6.27 46.15 -10.03
CA GLN A 110 -6.09 45.34 -8.82
C GLN A 110 -7.36 45.30 -7.97
N VAL A 111 -8.03 46.44 -7.78
CA VAL A 111 -9.29 46.52 -7.04
C VAL A 111 -10.38 45.71 -7.75
N LEU A 112 -10.56 45.87 -9.06
CA LEU A 112 -11.55 45.11 -9.83
C LEU A 112 -11.25 43.59 -9.81
N SER A 113 -9.99 43.22 -9.92
CA SER A 113 -9.50 41.84 -9.84
C SER A 113 -9.79 41.23 -8.46
N GLN A 114 -9.54 41.96 -7.36
CA GLN A 114 -9.88 41.54 -6.00
C GLN A 114 -11.39 41.40 -5.79
N ILE A 115 -12.20 42.31 -6.33
CA ILE A 115 -13.66 42.23 -6.25
C ILE A 115 -14.16 40.96 -6.94
N ILE A 116 -13.63 40.62 -8.13
CA ILE A 116 -13.95 39.35 -8.79
C ILE A 116 -13.62 38.16 -7.86
N GLN A 117 -12.42 38.13 -7.28
CA GLN A 117 -12.02 37.02 -6.40
C GLN A 117 -12.90 36.89 -5.15
N MET A 118 -13.40 38.00 -4.61
CA MET A 118 -14.35 37.99 -3.48
C MET A 118 -15.75 37.53 -3.86
N LEU A 119 -16.20 37.86 -5.08
CA LEU A 119 -17.55 37.55 -5.54
C LEU A 119 -17.68 36.13 -6.09
N ILE A 120 -16.60 35.55 -6.62
CA ILE A 120 -16.60 34.19 -7.20
C ILE A 120 -17.13 33.12 -6.21
N PRO A 121 -16.72 33.07 -4.93
CA PRO A 121 -17.28 32.12 -3.96
C PRO A 121 -18.78 32.32 -3.68
N ILE A 122 -19.30 33.52 -3.95
CA ILE A 122 -20.68 33.94 -3.68
C ILE A 122 -21.52 33.72 -4.95
N ASN A 123 -21.58 32.49 -5.46
CA ASN A 123 -22.17 32.02 -6.75
C ASN A 123 -23.42 32.75 -7.32
N CYS A 124 -24.17 33.49 -6.50
CA CYS A 124 -25.28 34.36 -6.90
C CYS A 124 -24.85 35.68 -7.58
N ALA A 125 -23.56 36.02 -7.64
CA ALA A 125 -23.06 37.30 -8.17
C ALA A 125 -22.45 37.23 -9.59
N ASN A 126 -22.67 36.14 -10.34
CA ASN A 126 -22.02 35.92 -11.65
C ASN A 126 -22.22 37.06 -12.65
N THR A 127 -23.42 37.66 -12.72
CA THR A 127 -23.70 38.80 -13.61
C THR A 127 -22.79 39.99 -13.32
N LEU A 128 -22.51 40.25 -12.05
CA LEU A 128 -21.61 41.33 -11.64
C LEU A 128 -20.15 41.00 -11.95
N VAL A 129 -19.74 39.74 -11.72
CA VAL A 129 -18.42 39.23 -12.09
C VAL A 129 -18.18 39.36 -13.60
N HIS A 130 -19.16 38.99 -14.43
CA HIS A 130 -19.08 39.09 -15.89
C HIS A 130 -18.98 40.54 -16.35
N HIS A 131 -19.72 41.47 -15.72
CA HIS A 131 -19.62 42.91 -15.98
C HIS A 131 -18.23 43.46 -15.64
N ILE A 132 -17.65 43.08 -14.50
CA ILE A 132 -16.30 43.50 -14.13
C ILE A 132 -15.27 42.94 -15.12
N ALA A 133 -15.40 41.67 -15.51
CA ALA A 133 -14.50 41.02 -16.46
C ALA A 133 -14.47 41.72 -17.82
N GLN A 134 -15.64 42.15 -18.34
CA GLN A 134 -15.70 42.96 -19.57
C GLN A 134 -14.86 44.24 -19.48
N ARG A 135 -14.82 44.88 -18.31
CA ARG A 135 -14.03 46.09 -18.11
C ARG A 135 -12.54 45.81 -18.03
N LEU A 136 -12.16 44.68 -17.44
CA LEU A 136 -10.76 44.23 -17.40
C LEU A 136 -10.21 43.87 -18.79
N LEU A 137 -11.05 43.43 -19.73
CA LEU A 137 -10.64 43.16 -21.11
C LEU A 137 -10.25 44.41 -21.89
N MET A 138 -10.80 45.57 -21.53
CA MET A 138 -10.56 46.85 -22.20
C MET A 138 -9.26 47.55 -21.75
N VAL A 139 -8.48 46.90 -20.88
CA VAL A 139 -7.28 47.48 -20.28
C VAL A 139 -6.07 47.32 -21.20
N ASP A 140 -5.18 48.32 -21.19
CA ASP A 140 -3.92 48.29 -21.93
C ASP A 140 -3.01 47.14 -21.46
N ILE A 141 -2.19 46.61 -22.38
CA ILE A 141 -1.32 45.43 -22.18
C ILE A 141 -0.43 45.59 -20.94
N LYS A 142 0.03 46.80 -20.65
CA LYS A 142 0.90 47.11 -19.49
C LYS A 142 0.25 46.82 -18.13
N ALA A 143 -1.08 46.90 -18.02
CA ALA A 143 -1.80 46.62 -16.77
C ALA A 143 -2.49 45.24 -16.75
N GLN A 144 -2.36 44.46 -17.84
CA GLN A 144 -2.89 43.09 -17.95
C GLN A 144 -2.33 42.08 -16.94
N PRO A 145 -1.06 42.15 -16.47
CA PRO A 145 -0.53 41.21 -15.47
C PRO A 145 -1.43 41.00 -14.24
N HIS A 146 -2.08 42.06 -13.77
CA HIS A 146 -2.97 42.02 -12.59
C HIS A 146 -4.40 41.57 -12.92
N ALA A 147 -4.81 41.62 -14.19
CA ALA A 147 -6.13 41.21 -14.65
C ALA A 147 -6.20 39.70 -14.95
N ILE A 148 -5.14 39.12 -15.52
CA ILE A 148 -5.09 37.73 -16.01
C ILE A 148 -5.61 36.71 -14.98
N PRO A 149 -5.14 36.68 -13.70
CA PRO A 149 -5.64 35.70 -12.73
C PRO A 149 -7.16 35.78 -12.51
N SER A 150 -7.71 37.00 -12.46
CA SER A 150 -9.17 37.18 -12.30
C SER A 150 -9.94 36.76 -13.55
N LEU A 151 -9.45 37.07 -14.75
CA LEU A 151 -10.07 36.65 -16.01
C LEU A 151 -10.07 35.12 -16.16
N CYS A 152 -8.96 34.44 -15.82
CA CYS A 152 -8.91 32.99 -15.75
C CYS A 152 -9.88 32.42 -14.70
N SER A 153 -9.98 33.06 -13.53
CA SER A 153 -10.94 32.65 -12.49
C SER A 153 -12.39 32.79 -12.95
N VAL A 154 -12.71 33.81 -13.76
CA VAL A 154 -14.01 33.96 -14.41
C VAL A 154 -14.29 32.79 -15.35
N LEU A 155 -13.35 32.40 -16.21
CA LEU A 155 -13.49 31.24 -17.11
C LEU A 155 -13.77 29.93 -16.35
N VAL A 156 -13.05 29.72 -15.26
CA VAL A 156 -13.11 28.49 -14.46
C VAL A 156 -14.40 28.41 -13.66
N THR A 157 -14.71 29.43 -12.85
CA THR A 157 -15.72 29.30 -11.78
C THR A 157 -17.08 29.91 -12.12
N SER A 158 -17.13 30.95 -12.96
CA SER A 158 -18.37 31.70 -13.18
C SER A 158 -19.15 31.32 -14.45
N SER A 159 -18.62 30.37 -15.25
CA SER A 159 -19.17 29.90 -16.54
C SER A 159 -19.68 31.07 -17.41
N PRO A 160 -18.78 31.93 -17.92
CA PRO A 160 -19.15 33.14 -18.61
C PRO A 160 -19.92 32.85 -19.92
N PRO A 161 -20.78 33.79 -20.37
CA PRO A 161 -21.46 33.68 -21.66
C PRO A 161 -20.47 33.44 -22.81
N PRO A 162 -20.85 32.74 -23.90
CA PRO A 162 -19.94 32.34 -24.97
C PRO A 162 -19.11 33.50 -25.57
N LEU A 163 -19.73 34.66 -25.74
CA LEU A 163 -19.05 35.84 -26.28
C LEU A 163 -17.98 36.37 -25.32
N LEU A 164 -18.29 36.43 -24.02
CA LEU A 164 -17.32 36.86 -23.00
C LEU A 164 -16.17 35.85 -22.89
N ARG A 165 -16.48 34.55 -22.89
CA ARG A 165 -15.48 33.47 -22.94
C ARG A 165 -14.51 33.67 -24.11
N ALA A 166 -15.03 33.87 -25.32
CA ALA A 166 -14.22 34.07 -26.52
C ALA A 166 -13.28 35.28 -26.41
N HIS A 167 -13.77 36.43 -25.93
CA HIS A 167 -12.93 37.62 -25.76
C HIS A 167 -11.83 37.43 -24.71
N ILE A 168 -12.12 36.70 -23.62
CA ILE A 168 -11.09 36.36 -22.63
C ILE A 168 -10.01 35.49 -23.27
N LEU A 169 -10.40 34.45 -24.02
CA LEU A 169 -9.44 33.54 -24.66
C LEU A 169 -8.56 34.26 -25.69
N ILE A 170 -9.14 35.11 -26.54
CA ILE A 170 -8.38 35.93 -27.50
C ILE A 170 -7.37 36.82 -26.76
N LYS A 171 -7.79 37.43 -25.64
CA LYS A 171 -6.88 38.28 -24.86
C LYS A 171 -5.73 37.49 -24.23
N LEU A 172 -5.97 36.25 -23.81
CA LEU A 172 -4.92 35.36 -23.30
C LEU A 172 -3.96 34.92 -24.42
N GLU A 173 -4.48 34.65 -25.62
CA GLU A 173 -3.67 34.37 -26.82
C GLU A 173 -2.73 35.54 -27.13
N ASP A 174 -3.23 36.77 -27.16
CA ASP A 174 -2.40 37.97 -27.36
C ASP A 174 -1.28 38.03 -26.30
N CYS A 175 -1.62 37.80 -25.02
CA CYS A 175 -0.66 37.86 -23.92
C CYS A 175 0.44 36.78 -24.02
N LEU A 176 0.12 35.60 -24.56
CA LEU A 176 1.09 34.51 -24.77
C LEU A 176 2.18 34.86 -25.80
N THR A 177 1.92 35.82 -26.68
CA THR A 177 2.91 36.29 -27.68
C THR A 177 3.84 37.39 -27.14
N THR A 178 3.69 37.78 -25.87
CA THR A 178 4.44 38.88 -25.24
C THR A 178 5.22 38.42 -24.01
N ASP A 179 6.01 39.31 -23.40
CA ASP A 179 6.75 39.04 -22.16
C ASP A 179 5.85 38.71 -20.94
N ILE A 180 4.54 38.86 -21.08
CA ILE A 180 3.52 38.54 -20.06
C ILE A 180 3.19 37.03 -20.07
N ALA A 181 3.61 36.29 -21.10
CA ALA A 181 3.32 34.86 -21.27
C ALA A 181 3.50 34.01 -20.00
N PRO A 182 4.55 34.16 -19.18
CA PRO A 182 4.71 33.38 -17.95
C PRO A 182 3.52 33.47 -16.98
N ILE A 183 2.87 34.64 -16.91
CA ILE A 183 1.70 34.87 -16.04
C ILE A 183 0.48 34.11 -16.56
N VAL A 184 0.29 34.06 -17.89
CA VAL A 184 -0.80 33.27 -18.49
C VAL A 184 -0.54 31.79 -18.28
N LEU A 185 0.69 31.32 -18.52
CA LEU A 185 1.10 29.92 -18.33
C LEU A 185 0.88 29.46 -16.89
N GLU A 186 1.09 30.33 -15.90
CA GLU A 186 0.81 30.02 -14.50
C GLU A 186 -0.67 29.70 -14.24
N GLN A 187 -1.59 30.26 -15.02
CA GLN A 187 -3.02 30.00 -14.87
C GLN A 187 -3.49 28.76 -15.63
N VAL A 188 -2.77 28.32 -16.67
CA VAL A 188 -3.17 27.19 -17.54
C VAL A 188 -3.54 25.92 -16.77
N PRO A 189 -2.80 25.47 -15.73
CA PRO A 189 -3.16 24.25 -15.02
C PRO A 189 -4.50 24.29 -14.30
N SER A 190 -5.05 25.49 -14.06
CA SER A 190 -6.35 25.70 -13.42
C SER A 190 -7.52 25.75 -14.42
N MET A 191 -7.23 25.99 -15.71
CA MET A 191 -8.22 26.20 -16.76
C MET A 191 -8.96 24.91 -17.14
N LYS A 192 -10.13 25.07 -17.77
CA LYS A 192 -10.90 23.95 -18.33
C LYS A 192 -10.16 23.37 -19.54
N LEU A 193 -10.24 22.05 -19.73
CA LEU A 193 -9.56 21.36 -20.82
C LEU A 193 -9.92 21.94 -22.19
N GLU A 194 -11.20 22.27 -22.41
CA GLU A 194 -11.66 22.92 -23.64
C GLU A 194 -10.93 24.25 -23.94
N ASP A 195 -10.71 25.07 -22.92
CA ASP A 195 -10.03 26.36 -23.07
C ASP A 195 -8.54 26.17 -23.35
N ILE A 196 -7.91 25.20 -22.68
CA ILE A 196 -6.51 24.82 -22.93
C ILE A 196 -6.35 24.31 -24.37
N PHE A 197 -7.31 23.50 -24.85
CA PHE A 197 -7.32 22.99 -26.21
C PHE A 197 -7.46 24.12 -27.24
N ILE A 198 -8.18 25.20 -26.94
CA ILE A 198 -8.23 26.37 -27.84
C ILE A 198 -6.85 27.06 -27.90
N LEU A 199 -6.19 27.19 -26.76
CA LEU A 199 -4.91 27.92 -26.62
C LEU A 199 -3.65 27.07 -26.87
N HIS A 200 -3.77 25.79 -27.24
CA HIS A 200 -2.61 24.87 -27.26
C HIS A 200 -1.44 25.34 -28.14
N LYS A 201 -1.70 25.89 -29.34
CA LYS A 201 -0.65 26.37 -30.25
C LYS A 201 0.15 27.55 -29.67
N PRO A 202 -0.48 28.68 -29.29
CA PRO A 202 0.26 29.81 -28.71
C PRO A 202 0.95 29.43 -27.39
N ILE A 203 0.38 28.50 -26.60
CA ILE A 203 1.03 27.97 -25.40
C ILE A 203 2.34 27.23 -25.77
N ILE A 204 2.31 26.34 -26.76
CA ILE A 204 3.51 25.59 -27.17
C ILE A 204 4.59 26.53 -27.70
N GLU A 205 4.24 27.54 -28.50
CA GLU A 205 5.17 28.54 -29.01
C GLU A 205 5.83 29.34 -27.88
N ALA A 206 5.04 29.81 -26.92
CA ALA A 206 5.57 30.48 -25.73
C ALA A 206 6.50 29.58 -24.90
N LEU A 207 6.11 28.31 -24.68
CA LEU A 207 6.93 27.33 -23.98
C LEU A 207 8.27 27.07 -24.68
N GLN A 208 8.28 26.98 -26.02
CA GLN A 208 9.51 26.81 -26.79
C GLN A 208 10.49 27.97 -26.57
N ILE A 209 10.01 29.21 -26.51
CA ILE A 209 10.84 30.39 -26.27
C ILE A 209 11.42 30.35 -24.86
N ILE A 210 10.56 30.11 -23.85
CA ILE A 210 10.97 30.08 -22.44
C ILE A 210 11.98 28.95 -22.16
N ILE A 211 11.75 27.75 -22.69
CA ILE A 211 12.65 26.61 -22.55
C ILE A 211 13.99 26.85 -23.27
N LYS A 212 13.99 27.56 -24.41
CA LYS A 212 15.23 27.97 -25.09
C LYS A 212 16.03 28.99 -24.27
N ASN A 213 15.35 29.86 -23.52
CA ASN A 213 15.99 30.86 -22.67
C ASN A 213 16.49 30.29 -21.33
N GLY A 214 16.20 29.03 -21.02
CA GLY A 214 16.68 28.35 -19.80
C GLY A 214 15.86 28.65 -18.53
N GLU A 215 14.75 29.39 -18.63
CA GLU A 215 13.88 29.72 -17.50
C GLU A 215 12.93 28.56 -17.17
N ILE A 216 13.45 27.42 -16.72
CA ILE A 216 12.64 26.22 -16.45
C ILE A 216 12.13 26.24 -15.01
N SER A 217 10.82 26.04 -14.82
CA SER A 217 10.17 25.92 -13.51
C SER A 217 9.22 24.72 -13.44
N SER A 218 8.87 24.28 -12.22
CA SER A 218 7.85 23.24 -11.99
C SER A 218 6.53 23.53 -12.67
N LYS A 219 6.15 24.82 -12.76
CA LYS A 219 4.93 25.29 -13.43
C LYS A 219 4.99 25.08 -14.94
N ILE A 220 6.10 25.42 -15.57
CA ILE A 220 6.33 25.23 -17.02
C ILE A 220 6.28 23.74 -17.36
N VAL A 221 6.95 22.91 -16.55
CA VAL A 221 6.88 21.46 -16.70
C VAL A 221 5.44 20.99 -16.61
N ARG A 222 4.69 21.41 -15.58
CA ARG A 222 3.29 21.03 -15.40
C ARG A 222 2.46 21.37 -16.63
N VAL A 223 2.53 22.60 -17.14
CA VAL A 223 1.78 23.02 -18.35
C VAL A 223 2.17 22.18 -19.55
N THR A 224 3.46 21.96 -19.76
CA THR A 224 3.97 21.13 -20.87
C THR A 224 3.45 19.69 -20.75
N SER A 225 3.42 19.14 -19.54
CA SER A 225 2.89 17.81 -19.27
C SER A 225 1.40 17.69 -19.58
N LEU A 226 0.59 18.70 -19.26
CA LEU A 226 -0.84 18.70 -19.59
C LEU A 226 -1.08 18.60 -21.11
N LEU A 227 -0.26 19.29 -21.90
CA LEU A 227 -0.37 19.29 -23.36
C LEU A 227 0.21 18.01 -24.00
N SER A 228 1.17 17.36 -23.35
CA SER A 228 1.90 16.22 -23.91
C SER A 228 1.04 14.97 -24.20
N LEU A 229 -0.12 14.86 -23.55
CA LEU A 229 -1.08 13.76 -23.76
C LEU A 229 -1.58 13.74 -25.20
N GLU A 230 -1.94 14.92 -25.73
CA GLU A 230 -2.53 15.07 -27.07
C GLU A 230 -1.55 15.65 -28.11
N GLN A 231 -0.55 16.42 -27.68
CA GLN A 231 0.36 17.16 -28.57
C GLN A 231 1.79 16.59 -28.54
N THR A 232 2.24 16.05 -29.68
CA THR A 232 3.58 15.47 -29.81
C THR A 232 4.72 16.49 -29.64
N ASP A 233 4.48 17.76 -29.94
CA ASP A 233 5.50 18.81 -29.77
C ASP A 233 5.75 19.14 -28.30
N ALA A 234 4.73 19.04 -27.45
CA ALA A 234 4.89 19.19 -26.00
C ALA A 234 5.69 18.02 -25.41
N GLU A 235 5.52 16.80 -25.90
CA GLU A 235 6.37 15.66 -25.52
C GLU A 235 7.86 15.90 -25.88
N LYS A 236 8.14 16.39 -27.08
CA LYS A 236 9.52 16.74 -27.48
C LYS A 236 10.13 17.81 -26.58
N LEU A 237 9.33 18.78 -26.12
CA LEU A 237 9.76 19.78 -25.15
C LEU A 237 10.16 19.15 -23.81
N LEU A 238 9.37 18.20 -23.28
CA LEU A 238 9.72 17.48 -22.04
C LEU A 238 11.05 16.73 -22.17
N LEU A 239 11.28 16.05 -23.30
CA LEU A 239 12.54 15.37 -23.58
C LEU A 239 13.71 16.35 -23.75
N THR A 240 13.45 17.52 -24.33
CA THR A 240 14.45 18.59 -24.48
C THR A 240 14.90 19.09 -23.11
N ILE A 241 13.98 19.32 -22.17
CA ILE A 241 14.29 19.74 -20.80
C ILE A 241 15.26 18.74 -20.12
N LEU A 242 15.05 17.44 -20.30
CA LEU A 242 15.92 16.40 -19.72
C LEU A 242 17.30 16.26 -20.37
N THR A 243 17.50 16.84 -21.56
CA THR A 243 18.76 16.74 -22.32
C THR A 243 19.60 18.01 -22.30
N GLN A 244 19.04 19.12 -21.78
CA GLN A 244 19.74 20.41 -21.63
C GLN A 244 20.80 20.39 -20.53
N GLN A 245 21.80 21.27 -20.64
CA GLN A 245 22.89 21.39 -19.67
C GLN A 245 22.43 21.86 -18.28
N HIS A 246 21.38 22.69 -18.22
CA HIS A 246 20.80 23.22 -16.97
C HIS A 246 19.94 22.22 -16.17
N TYR A 247 19.73 21.00 -16.69
CA TYR A 247 18.99 19.94 -16.00
C TYR A 247 19.51 19.65 -14.58
N MET A 248 20.80 19.89 -14.31
CA MET A 248 21.43 19.69 -13.00
C MET A 248 21.07 20.74 -11.95
N GLU A 249 20.57 21.92 -12.36
CA GLU A 249 20.20 23.01 -11.46
C GLU A 249 18.74 22.91 -11.00
N MET A 250 17.98 21.97 -11.56
CA MET A 250 16.56 21.78 -11.26
C MET A 250 16.33 21.06 -9.94
N ASP A 251 15.27 21.44 -9.24
CA ASP A 251 14.83 20.79 -8.01
C ASP A 251 14.27 19.37 -8.26
N LEU A 252 14.46 18.49 -7.28
CA LEU A 252 14.02 17.10 -7.37
C LEU A 252 12.51 16.95 -7.61
N SER A 253 11.69 17.87 -7.09
CA SER A 253 10.24 17.88 -7.34
C SER A 253 9.90 18.11 -8.81
N THR A 254 10.56 19.07 -9.47
CA THR A 254 10.36 19.30 -10.91
C THR A 254 10.85 18.10 -11.74
N LEU A 255 11.95 17.48 -11.37
CA LEU A 255 12.45 16.29 -12.05
C LEU A 255 11.53 15.07 -11.86
N THR A 256 10.99 14.89 -10.65
CA THR A 256 9.97 13.87 -10.34
C THR A 256 8.73 14.07 -11.21
N LEU A 257 8.27 15.33 -11.34
CA LEU A 257 7.14 15.68 -12.18
C LEU A 257 7.39 15.34 -13.66
N LEU A 258 8.56 15.66 -14.20
CA LEU A 258 8.96 15.30 -15.57
C LEU A 258 8.91 13.78 -15.80
N VAL A 259 9.54 13.02 -14.90
CA VAL A 259 9.60 11.55 -14.99
C VAL A 259 8.19 10.94 -14.89
N ASN A 260 7.36 11.41 -13.96
CA ASN A 260 5.98 10.97 -13.82
C ASN A 260 5.17 11.26 -15.08
N SER A 261 5.31 12.45 -15.66
CA SER A 261 4.60 12.87 -16.87
C SER A 261 4.93 11.98 -18.07
N LEU A 262 6.21 11.74 -18.32
CA LEU A 262 6.62 10.81 -19.38
C LEU A 262 6.21 9.36 -19.07
N SER A 263 6.19 8.97 -17.80
CA SER A 263 5.73 7.63 -17.38
C SER A 263 4.26 7.41 -17.73
N ILE A 264 3.40 8.42 -17.53
CA ILE A 264 1.98 8.36 -17.94
C ILE A 264 1.87 8.11 -19.44
N LEU A 265 2.58 8.88 -20.27
CA LEU A 265 2.57 8.70 -21.73
C LEU A 265 3.02 7.29 -22.15
N ILE A 266 4.10 6.79 -21.54
CA ILE A 266 4.62 5.44 -21.80
C ILE A 266 3.59 4.38 -21.41
N LEU A 267 2.92 4.54 -20.27
CA LEU A 267 1.91 3.60 -19.79
C LEU A 267 0.68 3.60 -20.69
N GLU A 268 0.08 4.77 -20.97
CA GLU A 268 -1.11 4.89 -21.81
C GLU A 268 -0.87 4.32 -23.21
N ARG A 269 0.28 4.65 -23.84
CA ARG A 269 0.62 4.20 -25.21
C ARG A 269 1.29 2.83 -25.28
N GLY A 270 1.78 2.32 -24.15
CA GLY A 270 2.64 1.11 -24.12
C GLY A 270 3.97 1.28 -24.86
N ASP A 271 4.50 2.51 -24.94
CA ASP A 271 5.66 2.87 -25.76
C ASP A 271 7.00 2.57 -25.06
N VAL A 272 7.54 1.38 -25.35
CA VAL A 272 8.83 0.93 -24.82
C VAL A 272 10.01 1.72 -25.40
N THR A 273 9.86 2.31 -26.59
CA THR A 273 10.95 3.06 -27.23
C THR A 273 11.19 4.38 -26.52
N LEU A 274 10.12 5.09 -26.18
CA LEU A 274 10.16 6.27 -25.33
C LEU A 274 10.74 5.94 -23.94
N GLY A 275 10.30 4.83 -23.34
CA GLY A 275 10.85 4.36 -22.06
C GLY A 275 12.36 4.07 -22.11
N MET A 276 12.83 3.43 -23.18
CA MET A 276 14.27 3.17 -23.40
C MET A 276 15.07 4.45 -23.58
N ASN A 277 14.54 5.43 -24.31
CA ASN A 277 15.20 6.72 -24.51
C ASN A 277 15.30 7.47 -23.18
N LEU A 278 14.20 7.56 -22.42
CA LEU A 278 14.18 8.19 -21.11
C LEU A 278 15.16 7.53 -20.14
N TYR A 279 15.15 6.20 -20.08
CA TYR A 279 16.09 5.44 -19.25
C TYR A 279 17.56 5.74 -19.59
N LYS A 280 17.92 5.79 -20.88
CA LYS A 280 19.28 6.15 -21.33
C LYS A 280 19.65 7.59 -20.96
N ILE A 281 18.70 8.53 -21.03
CA ILE A 281 18.94 9.92 -20.64
C ILE A 281 19.23 10.01 -19.15
N LEU A 282 18.44 9.33 -18.31
CA LEU A 282 18.65 9.34 -16.86
C LEU A 282 20.00 8.71 -16.45
N LEU A 283 20.42 7.60 -17.09
CA LEU A 283 21.69 6.93 -16.78
C LEU A 283 22.96 7.72 -17.11
N LYS A 284 22.91 8.66 -18.06
CA LYS A 284 24.09 9.46 -18.43
C LYS A 284 24.60 10.34 -17.28
N ASN A 285 23.76 10.62 -16.29
CA ASN A 285 24.04 11.56 -15.22
C ASN A 285 24.37 10.82 -13.91
N GLN A 286 25.33 11.28 -13.10
CA GLN A 286 25.86 10.46 -12.00
C GLN A 286 25.22 10.68 -10.61
N SER A 287 24.70 11.87 -10.28
CA SER A 287 24.25 12.18 -8.90
C SER A 287 22.75 11.94 -8.65
N LEU A 288 21.88 12.28 -9.61
CA LEU A 288 20.41 12.20 -9.47
C LEU A 288 19.79 11.04 -10.27
N SER A 289 20.61 10.25 -10.97
CA SER A 289 20.12 9.19 -11.85
C SER A 289 19.46 8.05 -11.08
N ILE A 290 19.99 7.69 -9.92
CA ILE A 290 19.50 6.51 -9.21
C ILE A 290 18.06 6.71 -8.67
N PRO A 291 17.75 7.77 -7.90
CA PRO A 291 16.39 7.97 -7.40
C PRO A 291 15.35 8.16 -8.51
N LEU A 292 15.71 8.90 -9.58
CA LEU A 292 14.80 9.15 -10.70
C LEU A 292 14.60 7.92 -11.58
N THR A 293 15.65 7.12 -11.78
CA THR A 293 15.53 5.88 -12.54
C THR A 293 14.77 4.81 -11.74
N TYR A 294 14.98 4.77 -10.42
CA TYR A 294 14.16 3.95 -9.53
C TYR A 294 12.68 4.34 -9.64
N LEU A 295 12.36 5.63 -9.55
CA LEU A 295 11.00 6.14 -9.73
C LEU A 295 10.42 5.76 -11.09
N LEU A 296 11.19 5.94 -12.17
CA LEU A 296 10.78 5.56 -13.53
C LEU A 296 10.42 4.07 -13.60
N ILE A 297 11.34 3.19 -13.19
CA ILE A 297 11.10 1.73 -13.27
C ILE A 297 9.89 1.33 -12.43
N ARG A 298 9.70 1.96 -11.28
CA ARG A 298 8.56 1.74 -10.39
C ARG A 298 7.24 2.21 -11.00
N ASN A 299 7.22 3.37 -11.65
CA ASN A 299 6.05 3.85 -12.39
C ASN A 299 5.72 2.91 -13.56
N LEU A 300 6.74 2.37 -14.23
CA LEU A 300 6.59 1.51 -15.39
C LEU A 300 6.39 0.03 -15.06
N ASP A 301 6.27 -0.35 -13.77
CA ASP A 301 6.13 -1.76 -13.36
C ASP A 301 4.89 -2.43 -14.01
N GLU A 302 3.82 -1.67 -14.24
CA GLU A 302 2.59 -2.17 -14.89
C GLU A 302 2.82 -2.65 -16.34
N LEU A 303 3.91 -2.23 -17.00
CA LEU A 303 4.30 -2.75 -18.31
C LEU A 303 4.58 -4.26 -18.30
N LYS A 304 4.86 -4.87 -17.13
CA LYS A 304 5.02 -6.32 -16.98
C LYS A 304 3.74 -7.08 -17.36
N LYS A 305 2.57 -6.53 -17.07
CA LYS A 305 1.26 -7.11 -17.44
C LYS A 305 0.96 -6.93 -18.92
N ARG A 306 1.47 -5.85 -19.54
CA ARG A 306 1.39 -5.57 -20.99
C ARG A 306 2.39 -6.36 -21.84
N GLY A 307 3.09 -7.33 -21.25
CA GLY A 307 4.05 -8.20 -21.96
C GLY A 307 5.41 -7.55 -22.26
N LYS A 308 5.70 -6.35 -21.75
CA LYS A 308 6.95 -5.62 -22.01
C LYS A 308 8.02 -5.84 -20.92
N ARG A 309 8.13 -7.07 -20.42
CA ARG A 309 9.01 -7.46 -19.29
C ARG A 309 10.51 -7.27 -19.56
N ASN A 310 10.96 -7.47 -20.80
CA ASN A 310 12.37 -7.45 -21.15
C ASN A 310 13.03 -6.08 -20.91
N PHE A 311 12.31 -5.00 -21.21
CA PHE A 311 12.77 -3.64 -20.96
C PHE A 311 13.02 -3.41 -19.46
N LEU A 312 12.01 -3.67 -18.62
CA LEU A 312 12.12 -3.52 -17.16
C LEU A 312 13.29 -4.33 -16.59
N ARG A 313 13.45 -5.58 -17.04
CA ARG A 313 14.54 -6.45 -16.60
C ARG A 313 15.92 -5.88 -16.96
N GLN A 314 16.12 -5.50 -18.22
CA GLN A 314 17.40 -4.95 -18.69
C GLN A 314 17.76 -3.66 -17.94
N SER A 315 16.77 -2.80 -17.74
CA SER A 315 16.93 -1.55 -16.98
C SER A 315 17.30 -1.82 -15.52
N LEU A 316 16.61 -2.76 -14.85
CA LEU A 316 16.91 -3.17 -13.47
C LEU A 316 18.32 -3.77 -13.32
N GLU A 317 18.71 -4.70 -14.18
CA GLU A 317 20.04 -5.30 -14.13
C GLU A 317 21.15 -4.25 -14.30
N GLN A 318 20.97 -3.30 -15.22
CA GLN A 318 21.96 -2.26 -15.49
C GLN A 318 22.09 -1.27 -14.34
N ILE A 319 20.98 -0.75 -13.80
CA ILE A 319 21.06 0.19 -12.68
C ILE A 319 21.67 -0.44 -11.43
N ILE A 320 21.31 -1.68 -11.10
CA ILE A 320 21.85 -2.39 -9.93
C ILE A 320 23.37 -2.55 -10.02
N ASN A 321 23.91 -2.81 -11.21
CA ASN A 321 25.36 -2.89 -11.44
C ASN A 321 26.09 -1.55 -11.25
N MET A 322 25.39 -0.42 -11.42
CA MET A 322 25.96 0.91 -11.23
C MET A 322 25.97 1.38 -9.76
N LEU A 323 25.18 0.74 -8.89
CA LEU A 323 25.07 1.11 -7.47
C LEU A 323 26.34 0.76 -6.67
N LYS A 324 27.01 1.78 -6.13
CA LYS A 324 28.13 1.60 -5.19
C LYS A 324 27.62 1.21 -3.79
N VAL A 325 28.45 0.47 -3.04
CA VAL A 325 28.05 -0.30 -1.83
C VAL A 325 27.67 0.54 -0.60
N LYS A 326 28.09 1.81 -0.50
CA LYS A 326 28.17 2.47 0.83
C LYS A 326 26.93 3.25 1.28
N ASP A 327 26.10 3.82 0.40
CA ASP A 327 25.08 4.81 0.85
C ASP A 327 23.61 4.50 0.46
N GLU A 328 23.33 3.49 -0.39
CA GLU A 328 21.97 3.27 -0.95
C GLU A 328 21.41 1.85 -0.72
N ASN A 329 21.65 1.26 0.45
CA ASN A 329 21.20 -0.10 0.74
C ASN A 329 19.67 -0.29 0.61
N ILE A 330 18.86 0.72 0.94
CA ILE A 330 17.40 0.64 0.85
C ILE A 330 16.94 0.57 -0.61
N ILE A 331 17.38 1.51 -1.45
CA ILE A 331 17.01 1.56 -2.88
C ILE A 331 17.53 0.31 -3.61
N LYS A 332 18.75 -0.12 -3.30
CA LYS A 332 19.34 -1.33 -3.88
C LYS A 332 18.53 -2.58 -3.54
N ASN A 333 18.11 -2.73 -2.28
CA ASN A 333 17.24 -3.85 -1.87
C ASN A 333 15.91 -3.82 -2.64
N GLU A 334 15.34 -2.63 -2.83
CA GLU A 334 14.13 -2.38 -3.59
C GLU A 334 14.24 -2.81 -5.05
N LEU A 335 15.32 -2.42 -5.71
CA LEU A 335 15.60 -2.79 -7.10
C LEU A 335 15.86 -4.29 -7.25
N LEU A 336 16.60 -4.90 -6.32
CA LEU A 336 16.81 -6.36 -6.30
C LEU A 336 15.48 -7.12 -6.13
N TRP A 337 14.58 -6.60 -5.28
CA TRP A 337 13.24 -7.17 -5.11
C TRP A 337 12.45 -7.15 -6.40
N MET A 338 12.36 -5.98 -7.03
CA MET A 338 11.65 -5.81 -8.29
C MET A 338 12.21 -6.73 -9.37
N LEU A 339 13.54 -6.85 -9.47
CA LEU A 339 14.19 -7.71 -10.44
C LEU A 339 13.83 -9.19 -10.21
N ILE A 340 13.91 -9.68 -8.97
CA ILE A 340 13.62 -11.07 -8.65
C ILE A 340 12.15 -11.39 -8.86
N THR A 341 11.23 -10.53 -8.41
CA THR A 341 9.79 -10.73 -8.68
C THR A 341 9.50 -10.74 -10.17
N LEU A 342 10.10 -9.84 -10.95
CA LEU A 342 9.95 -9.81 -12.41
C LEU A 342 10.45 -11.09 -13.09
N ILE A 343 11.56 -11.66 -12.61
CA ILE A 343 12.11 -12.92 -13.12
C ILE A 343 11.22 -14.10 -12.74
N CYS A 344 10.78 -14.17 -11.47
CA CYS A 344 9.95 -15.26 -10.95
C CYS A 344 8.52 -15.24 -11.52
N ASP A 345 7.97 -14.08 -11.86
CA ASP A 345 6.68 -13.95 -12.55
C ASP A 345 6.73 -14.46 -14.01
N GLY A 346 7.94 -14.62 -14.58
CA GLY A 346 8.12 -15.26 -15.88
C GLY A 346 7.83 -16.75 -15.79
N LYS A 347 6.85 -17.25 -16.57
CA LYS A 347 6.44 -18.68 -16.61
C LYS A 347 7.59 -19.67 -16.92
N ARG A 348 8.76 -19.19 -17.34
CA ARG A 348 10.03 -19.91 -17.42
C ARG A 348 11.17 -18.91 -17.17
N LEU A 349 12.12 -19.21 -16.28
CA LEU A 349 13.46 -18.66 -16.51
C LEU A 349 13.90 -19.18 -17.88
N PRO A 350 14.43 -18.33 -18.79
CA PRO A 350 15.05 -18.84 -20.00
C PRO A 350 16.30 -19.64 -19.60
N LEU A 351 16.10 -20.93 -19.36
CA LEU A 351 17.14 -21.94 -19.25
C LEU A 351 17.52 -22.41 -20.66
N ASP A 352 17.68 -21.47 -21.60
CA ASP A 352 18.25 -21.82 -22.90
C ASP A 352 19.68 -22.31 -22.66
N GLU A 353 19.98 -23.52 -23.14
CA GLU A 353 21.18 -24.30 -22.81
C GLU A 353 22.51 -23.58 -23.10
N ASN A 354 22.48 -22.50 -23.90
CA ASN A 354 23.67 -21.72 -24.27
C ASN A 354 23.76 -20.30 -23.65
N ASN A 355 22.72 -19.76 -23.00
CA ASN A 355 22.73 -18.39 -22.42
C ASN A 355 22.04 -18.26 -21.03
N GLY A 356 21.32 -19.28 -20.57
CA GLY A 356 20.50 -19.22 -19.35
C GLY A 356 21.29 -19.36 -18.04
N LYS A 357 22.32 -20.23 -18.01
CA LYS A 357 23.18 -20.42 -16.82
C LYS A 357 23.87 -19.14 -16.39
N GLY A 358 24.43 -18.39 -17.34
CA GLY A 358 25.09 -17.10 -17.07
C GLY A 358 24.13 -16.03 -16.51
N SER A 359 22.85 -16.06 -16.90
CA SER A 359 21.85 -15.14 -16.34
C SER A 359 21.57 -15.41 -14.86
N PHE A 360 21.35 -16.68 -14.51
CA PHE A 360 21.09 -17.09 -13.13
C PHE A 360 22.30 -16.84 -12.22
N GLU A 361 23.49 -17.24 -12.66
CA GLU A 361 24.74 -17.00 -11.93
C GLU A 361 25.03 -15.50 -11.77
N LYS A 362 24.74 -14.68 -12.79
CA LYS A 362 24.84 -13.21 -12.70
C LYS A 362 23.86 -12.66 -11.65
N ILE A 363 22.61 -13.11 -11.61
CA ILE A 363 21.63 -12.69 -10.59
C ILE A 363 22.08 -13.12 -9.19
N LEU A 364 22.58 -14.34 -9.04
CA LEU A 364 23.09 -14.85 -7.77
C LEU A 364 24.34 -14.05 -7.32
N SER A 365 25.18 -13.64 -8.27
CA SER A 365 26.30 -12.74 -8.00
C SER A 365 25.81 -11.36 -7.54
N LEU A 366 24.78 -10.79 -8.16
CA LEU A 366 24.21 -9.50 -7.73
C LEU A 366 23.71 -9.53 -6.28
N LEU A 367 23.17 -10.68 -5.83
CA LEU A 367 22.79 -10.90 -4.44
C LEU A 367 23.98 -11.04 -3.48
N ASN A 368 25.10 -11.56 -3.96
CA ASN A 368 26.27 -11.93 -3.14
C ASN A 368 27.44 -10.92 -3.21
N ASN A 369 27.46 -9.99 -4.17
CA ASN A 369 28.71 -9.36 -4.64
C ASN A 369 29.33 -8.29 -3.75
N HIS A 370 28.70 -7.80 -2.69
CA HIS A 370 29.19 -6.55 -2.09
C HIS A 370 29.33 -6.49 -0.57
N ASP A 371 28.72 -7.42 0.17
CA ASP A 371 29.03 -7.57 1.59
C ASP A 371 28.73 -9.00 2.04
N LYS A 372 29.77 -9.78 2.39
CA LYS A 372 29.58 -11.15 2.91
C LYS A 372 28.76 -11.16 4.20
N SER A 373 28.63 -10.01 4.88
CA SER A 373 27.81 -9.85 6.08
C SER A 373 26.31 -9.67 5.79
N ILE A 374 25.93 -9.27 4.56
CA ILE A 374 24.54 -8.98 4.16
C ILE A 374 24.10 -9.95 3.05
N LYS A 375 24.25 -11.26 3.30
CA LYS A 375 23.67 -12.26 2.41
C LYS A 375 22.15 -12.23 2.54
N ASN A 376 21.42 -11.90 1.47
CA ASN A 376 19.96 -11.93 1.48
C ASN A 376 19.44 -13.35 1.26
N SER A 377 19.48 -14.17 2.30
CA SER A 377 19.11 -15.60 2.25
C SER A 377 17.67 -15.83 1.82
N PHE A 378 16.77 -14.88 2.08
CA PHE A 378 15.39 -14.99 1.63
C PHE A 378 15.28 -14.84 0.11
N LEU A 379 15.89 -13.81 -0.48
CA LEU A 379 15.87 -13.62 -1.95
C LEU A 379 16.54 -14.78 -2.68
N GLU A 380 17.67 -15.27 -2.16
CA GLU A 380 18.36 -16.44 -2.67
C GLU A 380 17.45 -17.68 -2.61
N GLY A 381 16.81 -17.93 -1.46
CA GLY A 381 15.84 -19.01 -1.29
C GLY A 381 14.67 -18.90 -2.25
N LEU A 382 14.05 -17.71 -2.37
CA LEU A 382 12.95 -17.43 -3.27
C LEU A 382 13.32 -17.69 -4.73
N LEU A 383 14.51 -17.26 -5.14
CA LEU A 383 15.01 -17.48 -6.49
C LEU A 383 15.21 -18.98 -6.75
N LEU A 384 15.84 -19.70 -5.81
CA LEU A 384 16.07 -21.15 -5.91
C LEU A 384 14.76 -21.96 -5.95
N THR A 385 13.78 -21.65 -5.09
CA THR A 385 12.50 -22.36 -5.05
C THR A 385 11.69 -22.15 -6.33
N ASN A 386 11.74 -20.96 -6.93
CA ASN A 386 11.08 -20.71 -8.21
C ASN A 386 11.74 -21.43 -9.39
N THR A 387 13.03 -21.83 -9.28
CA THR A 387 13.71 -22.61 -10.31
C THR A 387 13.43 -24.12 -10.24
N VAL A 388 12.93 -24.63 -9.11
CA VAL A 388 12.74 -26.07 -8.86
C VAL A 388 11.33 -26.32 -8.28
N PHE A 389 10.32 -26.44 -9.15
CA PHE A 389 8.94 -26.95 -8.91
C PHE A 389 8.20 -26.61 -7.57
N TYR A 390 7.09 -25.86 -7.72
CA TYR A 390 5.89 -25.68 -6.83
C TYR A 390 5.89 -24.64 -5.67
N PRO A 391 4.73 -23.99 -5.40
CA PRO A 391 4.18 -22.75 -5.99
C PRO A 391 4.48 -21.49 -5.13
N LEU A 392 4.27 -20.21 -5.49
CA LEU A 392 3.99 -19.38 -6.68
C LEU A 392 4.04 -17.91 -6.17
N PRO A 393 4.22 -16.89 -7.03
CA PRO A 393 3.94 -15.48 -6.70
C PRO A 393 2.47 -15.33 -6.28
N GLY A 394 2.27 -15.01 -4.99
CA GLY A 394 0.94 -14.90 -4.37
C GLY A 394 0.85 -15.40 -2.93
N PHE A 395 1.98 -15.49 -2.21
CA PHE A 395 2.13 -16.30 -1.00
C PHE A 395 2.07 -15.47 0.29
N SER A 396 1.10 -15.76 1.15
CA SER A 396 1.19 -15.40 2.57
C SER A 396 1.72 -16.62 3.33
N LEU A 397 2.97 -16.53 3.80
CA LEU A 397 3.69 -17.60 4.51
C LEU A 397 2.84 -18.33 5.55
N SER A 398 2.12 -17.59 6.36
CA SER A 398 1.30 -18.14 7.45
C SER A 398 0.20 -19.09 6.98
N GLN A 399 -0.31 -18.93 5.75
CA GLN A 399 -1.39 -19.78 5.20
C GLN A 399 -0.88 -21.07 4.57
N TRP A 400 0.32 -21.02 4.03
CA TRP A 400 0.92 -22.15 3.32
C TRP A 400 1.92 -22.90 4.20
N ASN A 401 2.18 -22.38 5.40
CA ASN A 401 2.74 -23.17 6.48
C ASN A 401 1.94 -24.47 6.58
N SER A 402 2.63 -25.60 6.55
CA SER A 402 1.95 -26.88 6.66
C SER A 402 1.18 -26.95 7.98
N ILE A 403 0.00 -27.55 7.91
CA ILE A 403 -0.89 -27.74 9.05
C ILE A 403 -0.35 -28.93 9.84
N ASP A 404 -0.18 -28.77 11.15
CA ASP A 404 0.18 -29.88 12.04
C ASP A 404 -1.03 -30.82 12.18
N SER A 405 -0.83 -32.15 12.27
CA SER A 405 -1.95 -33.09 12.48
C SER A 405 -2.71 -32.85 13.80
N THR A 406 -2.12 -32.06 14.70
CA THR A 406 -2.67 -31.68 16.01
C THR A 406 -3.60 -30.47 15.97
N THR A 407 -4.02 -29.97 14.79
CA THR A 407 -5.16 -29.04 14.76
C THR A 407 -6.36 -29.64 15.49
N PRO A 408 -7.05 -28.87 16.36
CA PRO A 408 -8.09 -29.40 17.21
C PRO A 408 -9.19 -30.02 16.36
N ILE A 409 -9.44 -31.30 16.58
CA ILE A 409 -10.64 -31.99 16.10
C ILE A 409 -11.84 -31.10 16.48
N PRO A 410 -12.78 -30.79 15.56
CA PRO A 410 -13.96 -30.02 15.88
C PRO A 410 -14.69 -30.69 17.05
N GLY A 411 -14.75 -30.00 18.20
CA GLY A 411 -15.34 -30.49 19.44
C GLY A 411 -14.39 -30.65 20.64
N LYS A 412 -13.06 -30.54 20.47
CA LYS A 412 -12.14 -30.46 21.62
C LYS A 412 -11.90 -28.99 22.01
N ILE A 413 -12.27 -28.65 23.25
CA ILE A 413 -11.99 -27.35 23.86
C ILE A 413 -10.46 -27.15 23.87
N PRO A 414 -9.92 -26.05 23.32
CA PRO A 414 -8.49 -25.79 23.36
C PRO A 414 -8.03 -25.70 24.82
N ASN A 415 -6.97 -26.43 25.15
CA ASN A 415 -6.38 -26.40 26.48
C ASN A 415 -5.97 -24.95 26.79
N LYS A 416 -6.43 -24.41 27.93
CA LYS A 416 -6.19 -23.01 28.31
C LYS A 416 -4.71 -22.66 28.52
N ASN A 417 -3.81 -23.65 28.59
CA ASN A 417 -2.36 -23.47 28.74
C ASN A 417 -1.62 -23.97 27.50
N ILE A 418 -1.45 -23.07 26.52
CA ILE A 418 -0.71 -23.31 25.26
C ILE A 418 0.78 -23.65 25.53
N ASP A 419 1.32 -23.27 26.68
CA ASP A 419 2.73 -23.50 27.02
C ASP A 419 3.04 -24.98 27.34
N LYS A 420 2.04 -25.81 27.70
CA LYS A 420 2.24 -27.25 27.95
C LYS A 420 2.42 -28.08 26.69
N ASP A 421 2.00 -27.58 25.53
CA ASP A 421 2.17 -28.29 24.24
C ASP A 421 3.64 -28.34 23.80
N TYR A 422 4.50 -27.47 24.36
CA TYR A 422 5.92 -27.37 24.02
C TYR A 422 6.83 -28.23 24.92
N GLU A 423 6.35 -28.71 26.07
CA GLU A 423 7.14 -29.59 26.97
C GLU A 423 7.45 -30.95 26.30
N ASN A 424 6.58 -31.39 25.40
CA ASN A 424 6.72 -32.65 24.65
C ASN A 424 7.42 -32.49 23.30
N GLN A 425 7.89 -31.28 22.97
CA GLN A 425 8.54 -30.96 21.70
C GLN A 425 10.07 -30.94 21.85
N VAL A 426 10.77 -31.51 20.87
CA VAL A 426 12.22 -31.46 20.77
C VAL A 426 12.58 -30.43 19.69
N PHE A 427 13.37 -29.42 20.07
CA PHE A 427 13.84 -28.38 19.14
C PHE A 427 15.31 -28.59 18.81
N ILE A 428 15.61 -28.65 17.52
CA ILE A 428 16.96 -28.85 16.99
C ILE A 428 17.32 -27.66 16.11
N LYS A 429 18.39 -26.95 16.48
CA LYS A 429 19.00 -25.90 15.67
C LYS A 429 20.21 -26.47 14.92
N ASN A 430 20.15 -26.51 13.59
CA ASN A 430 21.28 -26.96 12.76
C ASN A 430 21.46 -26.08 11.53
N ARG A 431 22.67 -25.54 11.31
CA ARG A 431 23.03 -24.71 10.15
C ARG A 431 22.01 -23.59 9.82
N GLY A 432 21.41 -22.99 10.86
CA GLY A 432 20.42 -21.93 10.70
C GLY A 432 19.02 -22.41 10.30
N VAL A 433 18.71 -23.70 10.46
CA VAL A 433 17.38 -24.30 10.33
C VAL A 433 16.89 -24.72 11.70
N LEU A 434 15.60 -24.49 11.98
CA LEU A 434 14.94 -24.93 13.21
C LEU A 434 14.05 -26.14 12.90
N ILE A 435 14.36 -27.29 13.49
CA ILE A 435 13.59 -28.52 13.38
C ILE A 435 12.87 -28.74 14.71
N ASN A 436 11.62 -29.17 14.65
CA ASN A 436 10.77 -29.46 15.79
C ASN A 436 10.13 -30.84 15.60
N VAL A 437 10.19 -31.68 16.63
CA VAL A 437 9.61 -33.02 16.66
C VAL A 437 8.72 -33.15 17.90
N ASP A 438 7.44 -33.46 17.71
CA ASP A 438 6.53 -33.78 18.81
C ASP A 438 6.68 -35.26 19.18
N ARG A 439 6.97 -35.54 20.45
CA ARG A 439 7.11 -36.91 20.95
C ARG A 439 5.83 -37.72 20.91
N ASN A 440 4.67 -37.05 20.97
CA ASN A 440 3.37 -37.72 20.88
C ASN A 440 3.06 -38.15 19.44
N VAL A 441 3.69 -37.50 18.45
CA VAL A 441 3.53 -37.78 17.03
C VAL A 441 4.92 -37.85 16.37
N PRO A 442 5.75 -38.87 16.68
CA PRO A 442 7.14 -38.93 16.22
C PRO A 442 7.25 -39.15 14.70
N SER A 443 6.16 -39.51 14.05
CA SER A 443 6.05 -39.55 12.59
C SER A 443 6.01 -38.16 11.97
N GLU A 444 5.80 -37.08 12.73
CA GLU A 444 5.75 -35.71 12.20
C GLU A 444 6.99 -34.90 12.56
N ILE A 445 7.61 -34.32 11.54
CA ILE A 445 8.79 -33.45 11.66
C ILE A 445 8.42 -32.08 11.11
N VAL A 446 8.53 -31.06 11.94
CA VAL A 446 8.26 -29.68 11.57
C VAL A 446 9.58 -28.95 11.33
N ILE A 447 9.80 -28.45 10.13
CA ILE A 447 11.00 -27.70 9.74
C ILE A 447 10.62 -26.24 9.51
N ARG A 448 11.31 -25.32 10.18
CA ARG A 448 11.15 -23.87 10.02
C ARG A 448 12.42 -23.23 9.46
N THR A 449 12.22 -22.44 8.42
CA THR A 449 13.24 -21.65 7.74
C THR A 449 12.80 -20.19 7.64
N VAL A 450 13.67 -19.32 7.12
CA VAL A 450 13.31 -17.93 6.78
C VAL A 450 12.11 -17.91 5.81
N VAL A 451 11.99 -18.93 4.94
CA VAL A 451 10.96 -19.07 3.91
C VAL A 451 9.74 -19.86 4.36
N GLY A 452 9.57 -20.17 5.65
CA GLY A 452 8.31 -20.74 6.18
C GLY A 452 8.45 -22.01 7.01
N LYS A 453 7.30 -22.58 7.36
CA LYS A 453 7.14 -23.80 8.17
C LYS A 453 6.63 -24.95 7.30
N HIS A 454 7.34 -26.06 7.30
CA HIS A 454 7.01 -27.27 6.56
C HIS A 454 6.83 -28.43 7.54
N VAL A 455 5.74 -29.18 7.41
CA VAL A 455 5.45 -30.36 8.23
C VAL A 455 5.58 -31.59 7.36
N TRP A 456 6.46 -32.49 7.75
CA TRP A 456 6.74 -33.74 7.08
C TRP A 456 6.13 -34.87 7.90
N SER A 457 5.23 -35.64 7.31
CA SER A 457 4.66 -36.83 7.93
C SER A 457 5.32 -38.07 7.33
N ILE A 458 6.06 -38.79 8.15
CA ILE A 458 6.64 -40.10 7.88
C ILE A 458 5.54 -41.13 8.09
N LYS A 459 5.03 -41.68 7.00
CA LYS A 459 4.00 -42.73 7.02
C LYS A 459 4.60 -44.05 6.57
N ASN A 460 4.11 -45.15 7.12
CA ASN A 460 4.46 -46.46 6.60
C ASN A 460 3.89 -46.59 5.17
N VAL A 461 4.63 -47.21 4.25
CA VAL A 461 4.21 -47.41 2.85
C VAL A 461 2.84 -48.11 2.76
N ASP A 462 2.50 -48.93 3.75
CA ASP A 462 1.21 -49.62 3.83
C ASP A 462 0.04 -48.73 4.31
N GLU A 463 0.31 -47.61 4.99
CA GLU A 463 -0.70 -46.64 5.45
C GLU A 463 -1.10 -45.62 4.37
N ILE A 464 -0.34 -45.55 3.28
CA ILE A 464 -0.55 -44.58 2.17
C ILE A 464 -1.73 -45.00 1.27
N ASP A 465 -2.18 -46.26 1.37
CA ASP A 465 -3.10 -46.90 0.42
C ASP A 465 -4.59 -46.75 0.76
N ILE A 466 -4.96 -45.83 1.66
CA ILE A 466 -6.35 -45.65 2.09
C ILE A 466 -7.22 -45.07 0.95
N ASN A 467 -6.61 -44.44 -0.08
CA ASN A 467 -7.32 -43.76 -1.17
C ASN A 467 -6.83 -44.09 -2.59
N GLY A 468 -6.00 -45.11 -2.80
CA GLY A 468 -5.58 -45.57 -4.15
C GLY A 468 -4.87 -44.53 -5.04
N LYS A 469 -4.25 -43.49 -4.45
CA LYS A 469 -3.68 -42.34 -5.19
C LYS A 469 -2.30 -42.59 -5.85
N TYR A 470 -1.64 -43.72 -5.59
CA TYR A 470 -0.28 -43.97 -6.09
C TYR A 470 -0.20 -45.22 -6.96
N HIS A 471 0.63 -45.15 -8.01
CA HIS A 471 0.79 -46.23 -8.98
C HIS A 471 1.38 -47.49 -8.32
N PRO A 472 0.82 -48.70 -8.52
CA PRO A 472 1.26 -49.94 -7.87
C PRO A 472 2.75 -50.28 -8.12
N HIS A 473 3.30 -49.86 -9.26
CA HIS A 473 4.74 -50.00 -9.55
C HIS A 473 5.66 -49.17 -8.64
N ILE A 474 5.24 -47.97 -8.20
CA ILE A 474 6.03 -47.15 -7.26
C ILE A 474 6.04 -47.81 -5.88
N LYS A 475 4.90 -48.37 -5.46
CA LYS A 475 4.80 -49.15 -4.21
C LYS A 475 5.70 -50.39 -4.26
N GLY A 476 5.65 -51.14 -5.36
CA GLY A 476 6.53 -52.30 -5.58
C GLY A 476 8.01 -51.92 -5.57
N TRP A 477 8.37 -50.83 -6.25
CA TRP A 477 9.73 -50.31 -6.26
C TRP A 477 10.21 -49.89 -4.86
N LEU A 478 9.42 -49.12 -4.11
CA LEU A 478 9.76 -48.70 -2.74
C LEU A 478 9.85 -49.88 -1.77
N LYS A 479 8.95 -50.88 -1.88
CA LYS A 479 9.06 -52.12 -1.10
C LYS A 479 10.31 -52.91 -1.44
N ASN A 480 10.65 -53.01 -2.73
CA ASN A 480 11.89 -53.67 -3.16
C ASN A 480 13.12 -52.91 -2.64
N LEU A 481 13.15 -51.59 -2.72
CA LEU A 481 14.25 -50.75 -2.19
C LEU A 481 14.39 -50.87 -0.68
N SER A 482 13.26 -50.88 0.05
CA SER A 482 13.23 -51.12 1.49
C SER A 482 13.75 -52.52 1.82
N ASN A 483 13.33 -53.54 1.07
CA ASN A 483 13.77 -54.92 1.27
C ASN A 483 15.25 -55.10 0.90
N GLU A 484 15.74 -54.45 -0.16
CA GLU A 484 17.14 -54.42 -0.55
C GLU A 484 18.00 -53.74 0.51
N LYS A 485 17.55 -52.60 1.08
CA LYS A 485 18.22 -51.95 2.21
C LYS A 485 18.16 -52.79 3.48
N MET A 486 17.02 -53.41 3.81
CA MET A 486 16.93 -54.34 4.93
C MET A 486 17.83 -55.56 4.72
N GLU A 487 17.96 -56.05 3.50
CA GLU A 487 18.90 -57.12 3.17
C GLU A 487 20.35 -56.66 3.24
N GLN A 488 20.67 -55.43 2.83
CA GLN A 488 21.99 -54.83 2.99
C GLN A 488 22.32 -54.60 4.46
N GLU A 489 21.42 -54.04 5.26
CA GLU A 489 21.58 -53.88 6.71
C GLU A 489 21.63 -55.23 7.41
N LYS A 490 20.80 -56.22 7.05
CA LYS A 490 20.93 -57.60 7.53
C LYS A 490 22.23 -58.25 7.08
N ARG A 491 22.82 -57.87 5.95
CA ARG A 491 24.15 -58.33 5.49
C ARG A 491 25.29 -57.59 6.21
N THR A 492 25.07 -56.34 6.63
CA THR A 492 26.03 -55.51 7.39
C THR A 492 26.03 -55.89 8.87
N ILE A 493 24.86 -56.19 9.44
CA ILE A 493 24.67 -56.78 10.78
C ILE A 493 25.13 -58.26 10.80
N LYS A 494 25.28 -58.91 9.64
CA LYS A 494 25.83 -60.27 9.51
C LYS A 494 27.36 -60.34 9.50
N ILE A 495 28.06 -59.24 9.75
CA ILE A 495 29.48 -59.20 10.07
C ILE A 495 29.53 -58.53 11.46
N GLU A 496 29.57 -59.20 12.60
CA GLU A 496 30.15 -60.49 12.97
C GLU A 496 29.27 -61.22 14.00
N GLU A 497 28.48 -62.18 13.56
CA GLU A 497 28.08 -63.30 14.42
C GLU A 497 28.31 -64.60 13.66
N LYS A 498 29.53 -65.11 13.73
CA LYS A 498 29.78 -66.53 13.59
C LYS A 498 30.72 -67.02 14.68
N THR A 499 30.12 -67.46 15.77
CA THR A 499 30.31 -68.78 16.41
C THR A 499 29.24 -68.90 17.51
N THR A 500 28.21 -69.75 17.45
CA THR A 500 27.97 -70.99 16.69
C THR A 500 26.46 -71.29 16.63
N HIS A 501 26.07 -71.92 15.52
CA HIS A 501 24.85 -72.71 15.36
C HIS A 501 24.71 -73.81 16.43
N GLU A 502 23.47 -74.15 16.77
CA GLU A 502 23.09 -75.39 17.45
C GLU A 502 23.67 -76.61 16.72
N ILE A 503 24.35 -77.45 17.49
CA ILE A 503 24.95 -78.71 17.07
C ILE A 503 23.89 -79.80 17.21
N ASP A 504 23.72 -80.61 16.17
CA ASP A 504 22.91 -81.83 16.16
C ASP A 504 23.51 -82.86 17.15
N ASP A 505 22.71 -83.36 18.09
CA ASP A 505 23.12 -84.14 19.27
C ASP A 505 23.81 -85.49 18.96
N ASN A 506 23.94 -85.89 17.69
CA ASN A 506 24.61 -87.13 17.25
C ASN A 506 26.02 -86.94 16.66
N PHE A 507 26.63 -85.75 16.78
CA PHE A 507 27.97 -85.50 16.23
C PHE A 507 29.12 -86.08 17.08
N PHE A 508 28.93 -86.20 18.41
CA PHE A 508 30.00 -86.57 19.34
C PHE A 508 30.30 -88.08 19.39
N ASP A 509 29.39 -88.94 18.93
CA ASP A 509 29.61 -90.39 18.86
C ASP A 509 30.50 -90.84 17.68
N LYS A 510 30.92 -89.90 16.81
CA LYS A 510 31.73 -90.18 15.62
C LYS A 510 33.18 -89.69 15.69
N LEU A 511 33.63 -89.16 16.83
CA LEU A 511 35.01 -88.68 16.96
C LEU A 511 35.96 -89.84 17.31
N PRO A 512 37.15 -89.92 16.67
CA PRO A 512 38.13 -90.95 16.98
C PRO A 512 38.65 -90.76 18.41
N THR A 513 38.59 -91.84 19.20
CA THR A 513 39.12 -91.89 20.56
C THR A 513 40.65 -91.97 20.53
N PHE A 514 41.31 -91.20 21.39
CA PHE A 514 42.76 -91.35 21.62
C PHE A 514 43.08 -92.75 22.18
N PRO A 515 44.21 -93.36 21.80
CA PRO A 515 44.58 -94.69 22.23
C PRO A 515 44.78 -94.78 23.75
N LYS A 516 44.32 -95.91 24.31
CA LYS A 516 44.14 -96.26 25.74
C LYS A 516 45.38 -96.21 26.65
N ASN A 517 46.52 -95.64 26.22
CA ASN A 517 47.80 -95.78 26.92
C ASN A 517 48.40 -94.45 27.43
N TYR A 518 47.58 -93.47 27.77
CA TYR A 518 48.06 -92.36 28.58
C TYR A 518 47.49 -92.45 29.99
N LYS A 519 48.39 -92.71 30.95
CA LYS A 519 48.10 -92.74 32.38
C LYS A 519 47.92 -91.32 32.90
N ASP A 520 46.81 -91.16 33.63
CA ASP A 520 46.49 -90.13 34.62
C ASP A 520 47.69 -89.72 35.51
N PRO A 521 47.69 -88.54 36.19
CA PRO A 521 46.49 -87.97 36.84
C PRO A 521 46.35 -86.44 36.87
N ILE A 522 45.10 -85.95 37.02
CA ILE A 522 44.61 -85.16 38.17
C ILE A 522 43.12 -84.82 37.94
N GLU A 523 42.33 -84.95 39.01
CA GLU A 523 40.86 -85.00 39.06
C GLU A 523 40.11 -83.75 38.57
N PHE A 524 39.21 -83.89 37.59
CA PHE A 524 38.30 -82.83 37.11
C PHE A 524 36.84 -82.96 37.58
N LYS A 525 36.61 -83.57 38.75
CA LYS A 525 35.28 -83.58 39.39
C LYS A 525 34.70 -82.16 39.63
N PRO A 526 35.48 -81.13 40.02
CA PRO A 526 34.94 -79.79 40.27
C PRO A 526 34.48 -79.07 39.00
N MET A 527 35.17 -79.27 37.88
CA MET A 527 34.86 -78.61 36.60
C MET A 527 33.60 -79.19 35.95
N LEU A 528 33.39 -80.50 36.09
CA LEU A 528 32.20 -81.17 35.58
C LEU A 528 30.94 -80.81 36.39
N ASP A 529 31.07 -80.60 37.71
CA ASP A 529 29.98 -80.12 38.57
C ASP A 529 29.65 -78.63 38.34
N PHE A 530 30.66 -77.81 38.01
CA PHE A 530 30.49 -76.40 37.63
C PHE A 530 29.68 -76.25 36.33
N ILE A 531 29.99 -77.08 35.33
CA ILE A 531 29.31 -77.08 34.02
C ILE A 531 27.85 -77.57 34.15
N LYS A 532 27.57 -78.57 35.00
CA LYS A 532 26.19 -79.07 35.23
C LYS A 532 25.28 -78.08 35.98
N LYS A 533 25.85 -77.19 36.82
CA LYS A 533 25.08 -76.21 37.61
C LYS A 533 24.81 -74.88 36.88
N SER A 534 25.51 -74.59 35.78
CA SER A 534 25.31 -73.35 35.02
C SER A 534 24.19 -73.45 33.98
N LYS A 535 22.93 -73.36 34.42
CA LYS A 535 21.76 -73.06 33.56
C LYS A 535 21.28 -71.62 33.85
N ARG A 536 21.73 -70.64 33.07
CA ARG A 536 21.23 -69.25 33.18
C ARG A 536 19.91 -69.11 32.41
N ARG A 537 18.80 -68.97 33.14
CA ARG A 537 17.51 -68.41 32.69
C ARG A 537 17.46 -66.92 33.09
N PRO A 538 16.65 -66.07 32.44
CA PRO A 538 16.47 -64.68 32.88
C PRO A 538 15.81 -64.63 34.27
N LEU A 539 16.43 -63.93 35.22
CA LEU A 539 15.93 -63.75 36.59
C LEU A 539 15.15 -62.43 36.73
N SER A 540 14.06 -62.48 37.48
CA SER A 540 13.23 -61.35 37.90
C SER A 540 13.92 -60.49 38.98
N ARG A 541 13.52 -59.20 39.01
CA ARG A 541 13.95 -58.08 39.87
C ARG A 541 14.35 -58.50 41.32
N PRO A 542 15.48 -58.01 41.89
CA PRO A 542 15.80 -58.23 43.30
C PRO A 542 14.89 -57.41 44.22
N SER A 543 14.60 -57.93 45.42
CA SER A 543 13.83 -57.25 46.46
C SER A 543 14.65 -56.18 47.19
N THR A 544 13.96 -55.16 47.71
CA THR A 544 14.47 -53.92 48.31
C THR A 544 15.26 -54.06 49.62
N SER A 545 15.72 -55.25 50.00
CA SER A 545 16.44 -55.49 51.27
C SER A 545 17.97 -55.51 51.16
N ASP A 546 18.55 -55.55 49.95
CA ASP A 546 20.01 -55.71 49.77
C ASP A 546 20.78 -54.40 49.50
N ILE A 547 20.09 -53.25 49.48
CA ILE A 547 20.67 -51.96 49.06
C ILE A 547 21.60 -51.31 50.13
N ASN A 548 21.63 -51.82 51.36
CA ASN A 548 22.37 -51.15 52.45
C ASN A 548 23.73 -51.77 52.83
N LYS A 549 24.40 -52.53 51.96
CA LYS A 549 25.69 -53.16 52.32
C LYS A 549 26.87 -53.04 51.35
N THR A 550 26.85 -52.20 50.32
CA THR A 550 28.06 -51.98 49.51
C THR A 550 28.36 -50.50 49.34
N THR A 551 29.53 -50.11 49.85
CA THR A 551 30.17 -48.81 49.67
C THR A 551 30.46 -48.50 48.19
N PRO A 552 30.58 -47.20 47.84
CA PRO A 552 30.78 -46.74 46.46
C PRO A 552 32.25 -46.88 46.06
N SER A 553 32.62 -47.98 45.41
CA SER A 553 33.91 -48.06 44.71
C SER A 553 33.98 -49.02 43.52
N ASP A 554 33.03 -49.94 43.34
CA ASP A 554 33.26 -51.07 42.41
C ASP A 554 32.47 -51.00 41.09
N ASP A 555 31.69 -49.94 40.85
CA ASP A 555 31.00 -49.72 39.56
C ASP A 555 31.89 -49.06 38.48
N CYS A 556 33.17 -48.78 38.77
CA CYS A 556 34.07 -48.14 37.80
C CYS A 556 34.84 -49.11 36.87
N CYS A 557 34.60 -50.41 36.92
CA CYS A 557 35.41 -51.39 36.17
C CYS A 557 34.77 -51.97 34.89
N LEU A 558 33.58 -51.51 34.47
CA LEU A 558 32.91 -51.98 33.24
C LEU A 558 32.94 -50.99 32.05
N VAL A 559 33.77 -49.94 32.09
CA VAL A 559 33.78 -48.89 31.04
C VAL A 559 35.20 -48.50 30.62
N ALA A 560 36.10 -49.48 30.45
CA ALA A 560 37.48 -49.20 30.03
C ALA A 560 37.64 -49.06 28.51
N ASP A 561 36.89 -49.80 27.68
CA ASP A 561 37.20 -49.88 26.24
C ASP A 561 36.41 -48.91 25.34
N ASN A 562 35.31 -48.30 25.81
CA ASN A 562 34.44 -47.45 24.97
C ASN A 562 34.31 -45.99 25.43
N LYS A 563 35.30 -45.44 26.17
CA LYS A 563 35.22 -44.04 26.65
C LYS A 563 35.24 -43.02 25.52
N GLU A 564 36.03 -43.25 24.47
CA GLU A 564 36.08 -42.34 23.31
C GLU A 564 34.79 -42.41 22.48
N GLU A 565 34.24 -43.60 22.25
CA GLU A 565 32.99 -43.78 21.48
C GLU A 565 31.76 -43.25 22.22
N LEU A 566 31.65 -43.49 23.52
CA LEU A 566 30.57 -42.92 24.33
C LEU A 566 30.71 -41.41 24.49
N GLY A 567 31.93 -40.89 24.62
CA GLY A 567 32.22 -39.45 24.65
C GLY A 567 31.85 -38.76 23.33
N THR A 568 32.25 -39.35 22.20
CA THR A 568 31.94 -38.85 20.86
C THR A 568 30.45 -38.97 20.53
N TRP A 569 29.79 -40.06 20.90
CA TRP A 569 28.32 -40.17 20.76
C TRP A 569 27.58 -39.13 21.61
N ARG A 570 28.01 -38.88 22.85
CA ARG A 570 27.38 -37.86 23.71
C ARG A 570 27.61 -36.46 23.19
N GLN A 571 28.82 -36.17 22.71
CA GLN A 571 29.14 -34.91 22.06
C GLN A 571 28.28 -34.73 20.80
N PHE A 572 28.17 -35.77 19.97
CA PHE A 572 27.28 -35.79 18.82
C PHE A 572 25.81 -35.54 19.20
N VAL A 573 25.26 -36.25 20.20
CA VAL A 573 23.87 -36.07 20.66
C VAL A 573 23.62 -34.67 21.21
N ASN A 574 24.60 -34.09 21.91
CA ASN A 574 24.54 -32.71 22.39
C ASN A 574 24.61 -31.69 21.23
N ASP A 575 25.50 -31.93 20.27
CA ASP A 575 25.69 -31.06 19.10
C ASP A 575 24.47 -31.05 18.17
N ILE A 576 23.76 -32.18 18.07
CA ILE A 576 22.54 -32.33 17.25
C ILE A 576 21.23 -32.10 18.03
N GLN A 577 21.27 -31.85 19.34
CA GLN A 577 20.09 -31.50 20.15
C GLN A 577 18.95 -32.55 20.13
N LEU A 578 19.29 -33.84 19.99
CA LEU A 578 18.28 -34.90 19.80
C LEU A 578 17.36 -35.08 21.02
N ILE A 579 17.78 -34.63 22.20
CA ILE A 579 17.08 -34.85 23.47
C ILE A 579 16.64 -33.48 24.03
N HIS A 580 15.34 -33.31 24.29
CA HIS A 580 14.79 -32.00 24.74
C HIS A 580 15.52 -31.36 25.94
N GLN A 581 16.06 -32.18 26.85
CA GLN A 581 16.76 -31.73 28.07
C GLN A 581 18.18 -31.20 27.77
N THR A 582 18.66 -31.39 26.54
CA THR A 582 19.95 -30.89 26.04
C THR A 582 19.78 -29.56 25.28
N CYS A 583 18.54 -29.09 25.13
CA CYS A 583 18.20 -27.83 24.49
C CYS A 583 17.82 -26.80 25.55
N GLU A 584 18.44 -25.61 25.52
CA GLU A 584 18.02 -24.51 26.37
C GLU A 584 17.03 -23.62 25.60
N ILE A 585 15.81 -23.50 26.13
CA ILE A 585 14.73 -22.73 25.51
C ILE A 585 14.28 -21.65 26.50
N LYS A 586 14.27 -20.40 26.06
CA LYS A 586 13.76 -19.28 26.88
C LYS A 586 12.25 -19.39 27.08
N SER A 587 11.76 -18.94 28.23
CA SER A 587 10.33 -19.04 28.61
C SER A 587 9.36 -18.37 27.64
N ASN A 588 9.80 -17.36 26.89
CA ASN A 588 8.98 -16.64 25.91
C ASN A 588 9.01 -17.23 24.49
N PHE A 589 9.79 -18.29 24.25
CA PHE A 589 9.98 -18.91 22.93
C PHE A 589 8.68 -19.35 22.24
N PRO A 590 7.69 -19.96 22.92
CA PRO A 590 6.38 -20.27 22.32
C PRO A 590 5.65 -19.07 21.70
N ARG A 591 5.79 -17.89 22.32
CA ARG A 591 5.20 -16.65 21.82
C ARG A 591 5.96 -16.15 20.59
N GLU A 592 7.29 -16.18 20.63
CA GLU A 592 8.14 -15.77 19.51
C GLU A 592 7.98 -16.70 18.30
N LEU A 593 7.81 -18.01 18.52
CA LEU A 593 7.55 -18.98 17.46
C LEU A 593 6.21 -18.71 16.76
N ARG A 594 5.15 -18.38 17.52
CA ARG A 594 3.86 -17.95 16.96
C ARG A 594 3.97 -16.61 16.22
N HIS A 595 4.78 -15.68 16.74
CA HIS A 595 5.05 -14.42 16.07
C HIS A 595 5.77 -14.66 14.73
N LEU A 596 6.81 -15.51 14.71
CA LEU A 596 7.49 -15.93 13.49
C LEU A 596 6.52 -16.56 12.50
N ASP A 597 5.69 -17.51 12.93
CA ASP A 597 4.75 -18.22 12.03
C ASP A 597 3.66 -17.28 11.46
N THR A 598 3.35 -16.17 12.15
CA THR A 598 2.38 -15.14 11.71
C THR A 598 2.99 -13.93 11.01
N THR A 599 4.31 -13.77 11.06
CA THR A 599 5.01 -12.64 10.42
C THR A 599 4.87 -12.70 8.90
N LEU A 600 4.36 -11.61 8.33
CA LEU A 600 4.03 -11.51 6.92
C LEU A 600 5.26 -11.59 6.01
N SER A 601 5.05 -12.11 4.81
CA SER A 601 6.05 -12.15 3.73
C SER A 601 5.86 -11.05 2.70
N ARG A 602 4.66 -10.50 2.58
CA ARG A 602 4.34 -9.52 1.55
C ARG A 602 4.16 -8.16 2.17
N GLU A 603 4.46 -7.15 1.38
CA GLU A 603 4.09 -5.79 1.71
C GLU A 603 2.58 -5.67 1.70
N VAL A 604 2.01 -5.16 2.79
CA VAL A 604 0.57 -5.00 2.91
C VAL A 604 0.22 -3.52 2.96
N HIS A 605 -0.82 -3.15 2.23
CA HIS A 605 -1.35 -1.79 2.16
C HIS A 605 -2.85 -1.80 2.31
N LYS A 606 -3.36 -0.77 2.98
CA LYS A 606 -4.77 -0.45 3.09
C LYS A 606 -4.98 0.98 2.62
N ILE A 607 -5.94 1.17 1.72
CA ILE A 607 -6.16 2.45 1.04
C ILE A 607 -7.64 2.79 1.15
N ALA A 608 -7.94 3.98 1.64
CA ALA A 608 -9.32 4.48 1.69
C ALA A 608 -9.75 4.94 0.29
N VAL A 609 -10.95 4.56 -0.15
CA VAL A 609 -11.57 5.07 -1.38
C VAL A 609 -12.95 5.62 -1.04
N ILE A 610 -13.13 6.91 -1.28
CA ILE A 610 -14.26 7.68 -0.76
C ILE A 610 -15.05 8.25 -1.93
N TYR A 611 -16.35 7.97 -1.97
CA TYR A 611 -17.28 8.53 -2.95
C TYR A 611 -17.93 9.80 -2.43
N VAL A 612 -17.83 10.89 -3.19
CA VAL A 612 -18.48 12.18 -2.93
C VAL A 612 -19.42 12.50 -4.08
N GLY A 613 -20.72 12.40 -3.80
CA GLY A 613 -21.79 12.69 -4.75
C GLY A 613 -22.06 14.18 -4.91
N LYS A 614 -22.89 14.51 -5.91
CA LYS A 614 -23.28 15.90 -6.23
C LYS A 614 -23.94 16.58 -5.03
N GLY A 615 -23.47 17.79 -4.70
CA GLY A 615 -24.02 18.59 -3.60
C GLY A 615 -23.58 18.18 -2.19
N GLN A 616 -22.77 17.15 -2.05
CA GLN A 616 -22.27 16.70 -0.74
C GLN A 616 -21.00 17.45 -0.34
N GLU A 617 -21.04 18.12 0.82
CA GLU A 617 -19.94 18.96 1.31
C GLU A 617 -19.52 18.63 2.74
N ASP A 618 -20.30 17.81 3.46
CA ASP A 618 -20.05 17.44 4.84
C ASP A 618 -19.75 15.94 4.99
N LYS A 619 -18.98 15.63 6.04
CA LYS A 619 -18.59 14.27 6.38
C LYS A 619 -19.77 13.30 6.49
N THR A 620 -20.88 13.75 7.08
CA THR A 620 -22.01 12.89 7.42
C THR A 620 -22.72 12.43 6.15
N THR A 621 -23.02 13.35 5.23
CA THR A 621 -23.66 13.01 3.96
C THR A 621 -22.75 12.12 3.09
N ILE A 622 -21.46 12.44 2.99
CA ILE A 622 -20.49 11.66 2.21
C ILE A 622 -20.36 10.21 2.73
N LEU A 623 -20.22 10.04 4.05
CA LEU A 623 -20.05 8.70 4.63
C LEU A 623 -21.39 7.95 4.76
N SER A 624 -22.53 8.63 4.62
CA SER A 624 -23.84 7.96 4.58
C SER A 624 -24.10 7.22 3.27
N ASN A 625 -23.37 7.54 2.20
CA ASN A 625 -23.50 6.88 0.90
C ASN A 625 -23.35 5.36 1.00
N THR A 626 -24.21 4.67 0.26
CA THR A 626 -24.23 3.22 0.05
C THR A 626 -23.99 2.89 -1.42
N ILE A 627 -23.97 1.60 -1.76
CA ILE A 627 -23.77 1.14 -3.15
C ILE A 627 -24.86 1.68 -4.09
N SER A 628 -26.10 1.89 -3.63
CA SER A 628 -27.17 2.43 -4.47
C SER A 628 -27.00 3.92 -4.78
N ASP A 629 -26.20 4.64 -4.00
CA ASP A 629 -25.97 6.07 -4.17
C ASP A 629 -24.75 6.37 -5.07
N SER A 630 -23.90 5.37 -5.30
CA SER A 630 -22.72 5.50 -6.17
C SER A 630 -23.08 5.48 -7.66
N SER A 631 -22.36 6.29 -8.43
CA SER A 631 -22.43 6.29 -9.89
C SER A 631 -21.84 5.04 -10.54
N GLU A 632 -22.19 4.84 -11.81
CA GLU A 632 -21.65 3.75 -12.61
C GLU A 632 -20.14 3.91 -12.85
N GLU A 633 -19.69 5.13 -13.09
CA GLU A 633 -18.29 5.48 -13.32
C GLU A 633 -17.43 5.25 -12.06
N PHE A 634 -17.96 5.56 -10.87
CA PHE A 634 -17.31 5.21 -9.62
C PHE A 634 -17.18 3.68 -9.48
N MET A 635 -18.24 2.94 -9.79
CA MET A 635 -18.21 1.48 -9.72
C MET A 635 -17.24 0.86 -10.75
N GLU A 636 -17.11 1.45 -11.93
CA GLU A 636 -16.10 1.06 -12.94
C GLU A 636 -14.68 1.27 -12.42
N LEU A 637 -14.41 2.42 -11.77
CA LEU A 637 -13.14 2.64 -11.05
C LEU A 637 -12.92 1.54 -10.01
N ILE A 638 -13.90 1.27 -9.13
CA ILE A 638 -13.76 0.25 -8.09
C ILE A 638 -13.43 -1.14 -8.67
N ASN A 639 -14.07 -1.52 -9.77
CA ASN A 639 -13.84 -2.79 -10.46
C ASN A 639 -12.48 -2.86 -11.16
N SER A 640 -11.88 -1.73 -11.54
CA SER A 640 -10.56 -1.66 -12.19
C SER A 640 -9.39 -1.58 -11.19
N LEU A 641 -9.64 -1.25 -9.92
CA LEU A 641 -8.62 -1.23 -8.87
C LEU A 641 -8.09 -2.63 -8.55
N GLY A 642 -8.94 -3.66 -8.60
CA GLY A 642 -8.56 -5.03 -8.28
C GLY A 642 -9.74 -6.00 -8.32
N ARG A 643 -9.50 -7.25 -7.93
CA ARG A 643 -10.56 -8.26 -7.87
C ARG A 643 -11.41 -8.06 -6.62
N ILE A 644 -12.73 -8.03 -6.76
CA ILE A 644 -13.63 -8.02 -5.59
C ILE A 644 -13.54 -9.37 -4.86
N VAL A 645 -13.24 -9.32 -3.56
CA VAL A 645 -13.14 -10.48 -2.68
C VAL A 645 -14.08 -10.34 -1.48
N VAL A 646 -14.45 -11.47 -0.87
CA VAL A 646 -15.20 -11.52 0.40
C VAL A 646 -14.25 -12.01 1.49
N ILE A 647 -14.02 -11.20 2.52
CA ILE A 647 -13.08 -11.50 3.61
C ILE A 647 -13.53 -12.74 4.39
N GLY A 648 -12.61 -13.67 4.66
CA GLY A 648 -12.91 -14.91 5.38
C GLY A 648 -13.00 -16.13 4.44
N GLU A 649 -14.18 -16.76 4.33
CA GLU A 649 -14.38 -18.16 3.87
C GLU A 649 -13.61 -18.56 2.60
N ASN A 650 -13.43 -17.64 1.64
CA ASN A 650 -12.73 -17.89 0.37
C ASN A 650 -11.62 -16.88 0.07
N HIS A 651 -11.33 -15.97 1.01
CA HIS A 651 -10.25 -15.00 0.87
C HIS A 651 -9.28 -15.13 2.02
N TYR A 652 -8.12 -15.69 1.69
CA TYR A 652 -7.02 -15.84 2.61
C TYR A 652 -6.04 -14.65 2.52
N GLY A 653 -6.23 -13.67 1.63
CA GLY A 653 -5.33 -12.52 1.55
C GLY A 653 -5.38 -11.60 2.76
N TYR A 654 -4.56 -10.55 2.73
CA TYR A 654 -4.53 -9.50 3.72
C TYR A 654 -5.90 -8.83 3.85
N GLY A 655 -6.53 -9.00 5.03
CA GLY A 655 -7.90 -8.54 5.26
C GLY A 655 -8.07 -7.07 5.64
N GLY A 656 -6.98 -6.29 5.77
CA GLY A 656 -7.07 -4.83 6.02
C GLY A 656 -7.69 -4.40 7.35
N GLY A 657 -7.98 -5.34 8.26
CA GLY A 657 -8.78 -5.06 9.46
C GLY A 657 -10.29 -5.01 9.22
N LEU A 658 -10.76 -5.47 8.05
CA LEU A 658 -12.18 -5.68 7.76
C LEU A 658 -12.69 -6.97 8.42
N SER A 659 -13.99 -6.99 8.74
CA SER A 659 -14.64 -8.15 9.33
C SER A 659 -14.91 -9.26 8.29
N ILE A 660 -15.04 -10.50 8.77
CA ILE A 660 -15.46 -11.65 7.95
C ILE A 660 -16.81 -11.34 7.27
N GLY A 661 -16.94 -11.74 5.99
CA GLY A 661 -18.11 -11.48 5.15
C GLY A 661 -18.09 -10.14 4.41
N HIS A 662 -17.13 -9.25 4.70
CA HIS A 662 -17.04 -7.94 4.05
C HIS A 662 -16.55 -8.05 2.60
N LYS A 663 -17.07 -7.22 1.69
CA LYS A 663 -16.61 -7.13 0.29
C LYS A 663 -15.60 -6.00 0.13
N ALA A 664 -14.50 -6.24 -0.55
CA ALA A 664 -13.54 -5.20 -0.88
C ALA A 664 -12.82 -5.51 -2.20
N PRO A 665 -12.44 -4.50 -3.01
CA PRO A 665 -11.44 -4.68 -4.04
C PRO A 665 -10.10 -5.04 -3.41
N TYR A 666 -9.46 -6.03 -3.99
CA TYR A 666 -8.20 -6.56 -3.52
C TYR A 666 -7.28 -6.80 -4.71
N TYR A 667 -6.05 -6.33 -4.58
CA TYR A 667 -4.98 -6.58 -5.54
C TYR A 667 -3.81 -7.27 -4.84
N ALA A 668 -3.19 -8.22 -5.50
CA ALA A 668 -1.93 -8.79 -5.02
C ALA A 668 -1.05 -9.24 -6.18
N ASP A 669 0.25 -9.19 -5.94
CA ASP A 669 1.27 -9.85 -6.73
C ASP A 669 2.17 -10.71 -5.83
N GLY A 670 3.31 -11.17 -6.38
CA GLY A 670 4.26 -11.99 -5.65
C GLY A 670 4.88 -11.32 -4.42
N SER A 671 4.84 -10.00 -4.34
CA SER A 671 5.53 -9.20 -3.33
C SER A 671 4.61 -8.35 -2.46
N THR A 672 3.43 -8.01 -2.96
CA THR A 672 2.57 -6.98 -2.38
C THR A 672 1.10 -7.39 -2.37
N GLU A 673 0.38 -6.97 -1.35
CA GLU A 673 -1.06 -7.10 -1.19
C GLU A 673 -1.64 -5.72 -0.86
N VAL A 674 -2.75 -5.38 -1.51
CA VAL A 674 -3.46 -4.12 -1.32
C VAL A 674 -4.93 -4.43 -1.18
N ILE A 675 -5.54 -3.88 -0.13
CA ILE A 675 -6.98 -3.91 0.07
C ILE A 675 -7.52 -2.49 0.14
N PHE A 676 -8.66 -2.27 -0.52
CA PHE A 676 -9.28 -0.96 -0.59
C PHE A 676 -10.50 -0.89 0.32
N HIS A 677 -10.50 0.07 1.24
CA HIS A 677 -11.65 0.39 2.09
C HIS A 677 -12.59 1.33 1.32
N ILE A 678 -13.62 0.76 0.69
CA ILE A 678 -14.57 1.53 -0.11
C ILE A 678 -15.68 2.09 0.78
N SER A 679 -15.83 3.42 0.83
CA SER A 679 -16.78 4.09 1.72
C SER A 679 -18.23 3.60 1.57
N THR A 680 -18.63 3.22 0.36
CA THR A 680 -19.97 2.71 0.04
C THR A 680 -20.15 1.22 0.34
N PHE A 681 -19.05 0.44 0.45
CA PHE A 681 -19.12 -0.98 0.80
C PHE A 681 -19.11 -1.18 2.32
N LEU A 682 -18.49 -0.25 3.06
CA LEU A 682 -18.51 -0.23 4.52
C LEU A 682 -19.94 -0.15 5.05
N THR A 683 -20.27 -1.01 6.00
CA THR A 683 -21.53 -0.99 6.74
C THR A 683 -21.37 -0.25 8.06
N GLY A 684 -22.49 0.17 8.64
CA GLY A 684 -22.49 0.87 9.93
C GLY A 684 -22.68 2.38 9.84
N ASP A 685 -22.65 3.03 11.00
CA ASP A 685 -22.79 4.47 11.12
C ASP A 685 -21.51 5.22 10.66
N VAL A 686 -21.61 6.54 10.55
CA VAL A 686 -20.50 7.41 10.15
C VAL A 686 -19.25 7.20 11.02
N THR A 687 -19.44 6.91 12.31
CA THR A 687 -18.36 6.64 13.26
C THR A 687 -17.62 5.35 12.92
N GLN A 688 -18.34 4.26 12.67
CA GLN A 688 -17.76 2.98 12.28
C GLN A 688 -17.01 3.08 10.95
N LYS A 689 -17.60 3.74 9.94
CA LYS A 689 -16.90 3.97 8.66
C LYS A 689 -15.65 4.82 8.82
N THR A 690 -15.70 5.87 9.65
CA THR A 690 -14.54 6.70 9.97
C THR A 690 -13.42 5.89 10.63
N LYS A 691 -13.75 4.91 11.47
CA LYS A 691 -12.73 4.06 12.13
C LYS A 691 -11.91 3.24 11.13
N HIS A 692 -12.52 2.82 10.02
CA HIS A 692 -11.81 2.13 8.95
C HIS A 692 -11.04 3.15 8.09
N LEU A 693 -11.75 4.06 7.44
CA LEU A 693 -11.18 5.00 6.47
C LEU A 693 -10.17 5.95 7.10
N GLY A 694 -10.53 6.54 8.25
CA GLY A 694 -9.75 7.58 8.89
C GLY A 694 -8.42 7.10 9.46
N ASN A 695 -8.14 5.80 9.50
CA ASN A 695 -6.87 5.23 9.95
C ASN A 695 -5.94 4.86 8.77
N ASP A 696 -6.34 5.14 7.53
CA ASP A 696 -5.55 4.84 6.33
C ASP A 696 -4.69 6.04 5.94
N GLU A 697 -3.45 5.78 5.53
CA GLU A 697 -2.48 6.84 5.23
C GLU A 697 -2.71 7.53 3.88
N VAL A 698 -3.29 6.78 2.93
CA VAL A 698 -3.64 7.25 1.58
C VAL A 698 -5.15 7.24 1.43
N HIS A 699 -5.71 8.39 1.09
CA HIS A 699 -7.11 8.54 0.71
C HIS A 699 -7.22 8.82 -0.78
N VAL A 700 -8.01 8.02 -1.48
CA VAL A 700 -8.47 8.28 -2.85
C VAL A 700 -9.91 8.76 -2.78
N VAL A 701 -10.21 9.93 -3.33
CA VAL A 701 -11.55 10.53 -3.33
C VAL A 701 -12.05 10.63 -4.75
N TRP A 702 -13.17 9.98 -5.05
CA TRP A 702 -13.92 10.23 -6.27
C TRP A 702 -14.90 11.37 -6.02
N ASN A 703 -14.69 12.50 -6.70
CA ASN A 703 -15.43 13.72 -6.47
C ASN A 703 -16.28 14.09 -7.68
N GLU A 704 -17.59 13.82 -7.60
CA GLU A 704 -18.59 14.28 -8.57
C GLU A 704 -19.22 15.61 -8.18
N ASN A 705 -18.85 16.13 -7.01
CA ASN A 705 -19.34 17.42 -6.59
C ASN A 705 -18.76 18.52 -7.49
N TYR A 706 -19.56 19.55 -7.73
CA TYR A 706 -19.17 20.71 -8.53
C TYR A 706 -18.08 21.56 -7.84
N LYS A 707 -17.91 21.37 -6.53
CA LYS A 707 -16.82 21.98 -5.74
C LYS A 707 -15.66 21.02 -5.59
N ASN A 708 -14.46 21.60 -5.51
CA ASN A 708 -13.25 20.85 -5.16
C ASN A 708 -13.38 20.27 -3.74
N TYR A 709 -13.00 19.01 -3.61
CA TYR A 709 -12.90 18.35 -2.31
C TYR A 709 -11.81 18.99 -1.45
N LYS A 710 -12.08 19.14 -0.15
CA LYS A 710 -11.12 19.69 0.83
C LYS A 710 -10.69 18.60 1.79
N ARG A 711 -9.41 18.57 2.15
CA ARG A 711 -8.86 17.65 3.17
C ARG A 711 -9.65 17.68 4.49
N ASP A 712 -10.08 18.87 4.91
CA ASP A 712 -10.81 19.06 6.17
C ASP A 712 -12.23 18.49 6.15
N THR A 713 -12.78 18.15 4.97
CA THR A 713 -14.12 17.55 4.85
C THR A 713 -14.21 16.23 5.62
N ILE A 714 -13.14 15.41 5.61
CA ILE A 714 -13.01 14.23 6.49
C ILE A 714 -11.71 14.39 7.28
N ALA A 715 -11.76 15.26 8.30
CA ALA A 715 -10.61 15.51 9.16
C ALA A 715 -10.13 14.22 9.86
N THR A 716 -8.86 13.88 9.63
CA THR A 716 -8.14 12.82 10.33
C THR A 716 -6.66 13.18 10.42
N LYS A 717 -5.98 12.66 11.46
CA LYS A 717 -4.52 12.81 11.62
C LYS A 717 -3.71 11.86 10.74
N PHE A 718 -4.36 10.86 10.15
CA PHE A 718 -3.67 9.79 9.42
C PHE A 718 -3.64 9.98 7.91
N CYS A 719 -4.52 10.81 7.32
CA CYS A 719 -4.52 11.07 5.89
C CYS A 719 -3.32 11.96 5.51
N ASP A 720 -2.17 11.32 5.30
CA ASP A 720 -0.94 11.98 4.89
C ASP A 720 -0.95 12.32 3.40
N ILE A 721 -1.54 11.44 2.58
CA ILE A 721 -1.67 11.60 1.13
C ILE A 721 -3.14 11.57 0.71
N LEU A 722 -3.56 12.58 -0.02
CA LEU A 722 -4.91 12.73 -0.57
C LEU A 722 -4.83 12.80 -2.10
N ILE A 723 -5.49 11.87 -2.78
CA ILE A 723 -5.61 11.80 -4.24
C ILE A 723 -7.08 12.03 -4.58
N VAL A 724 -7.40 13.16 -5.19
CA VAL A 724 -8.76 13.51 -5.62
C VAL A 724 -8.89 13.28 -7.12
N LEU A 725 -9.85 12.44 -7.50
CA LEU A 725 -10.22 12.11 -8.86
C LEU A 725 -11.52 12.85 -9.18
N THR A 726 -11.47 13.77 -10.13
CA THR A 726 -12.64 14.55 -10.57
C THR A 726 -12.95 14.22 -12.03
N PRO A 727 -14.10 13.58 -12.33
CA PRO A 727 -14.56 13.40 -13.69
C PRO A 727 -14.86 14.75 -14.35
N ILE A 728 -14.24 15.01 -15.49
CA ILE A 728 -14.45 16.26 -16.25
C ILE A 728 -15.23 16.00 -17.53
N SER A 729 -15.07 14.81 -18.10
CA SER A 729 -15.88 14.30 -19.20
C SER A 729 -16.06 12.79 -19.03
N PRO A 730 -16.92 12.14 -19.85
CA PRO A 730 -17.07 10.69 -19.82
C PRO A 730 -15.78 9.90 -20.09
N ALA A 731 -14.75 10.55 -20.65
CA ALA A 731 -13.50 9.90 -21.03
C ALA A 731 -12.28 10.35 -20.21
N MET A 732 -12.35 11.47 -19.49
CA MET A 732 -11.19 12.12 -18.86
C MET A 732 -11.42 12.42 -17.38
N ILE A 733 -10.43 12.04 -16.57
CA ILE A 733 -10.35 12.31 -15.14
C ILE A 733 -9.21 13.29 -14.88
N ARG A 734 -9.46 14.31 -14.05
CA ARG A 734 -8.41 15.15 -13.48
C ARG A 734 -8.02 14.64 -12.10
N VAL A 735 -6.72 14.59 -11.88
CA VAL A 735 -6.12 14.16 -10.63
C VAL A 735 -5.60 15.39 -9.89
N SER A 736 -5.94 15.52 -8.62
CA SER A 736 -5.31 16.46 -7.70
C SER A 736 -4.64 15.68 -6.57
N ILE A 737 -3.39 16.01 -6.23
CA ILE A 737 -2.62 15.29 -5.21
C ILE A 737 -2.14 16.28 -4.17
N GLU A 738 -2.48 16.01 -2.90
CA GLU A 738 -2.07 16.80 -1.76
C GLU A 738 -1.34 15.91 -0.75
N THR A 739 -0.20 16.37 -0.24
CA THR A 739 0.62 15.64 0.73
C THR A 739 0.92 16.52 1.94
N GLN A 740 0.91 15.97 3.16
CA GLN A 740 1.30 16.73 4.36
C GLN A 740 2.81 17.02 4.39
N LYS A 741 3.60 16.14 3.76
CA LYS A 741 5.05 16.24 3.64
C LYS A 741 5.46 16.05 2.18
N PRO A 742 6.54 16.70 1.72
CA PRO A 742 7.02 16.52 0.34
C PRO A 742 7.48 15.06 0.13
N LEU A 743 6.75 14.32 -0.68
CA LEU A 743 7.05 12.92 -1.04
C LEU A 743 7.09 12.79 -2.57
N SER A 744 8.09 12.06 -3.08
CA SER A 744 8.21 11.74 -4.51
C SER A 744 7.64 10.34 -4.79
N PHE A 745 6.55 10.28 -5.54
CA PHE A 745 5.92 9.04 -6.01
C PHE A 745 5.16 9.31 -7.32
N GLY A 746 4.69 8.25 -7.99
CA GLY A 746 3.95 8.30 -9.25
C GLY A 746 3.30 6.95 -9.57
N PRO A 747 2.71 6.77 -10.75
CA PRO A 747 2.89 7.60 -11.95
C PRO A 747 2.07 8.90 -11.99
N LEU A 748 0.96 9.01 -11.25
CA LEU A 748 0.14 10.23 -11.26
C LEU A 748 0.83 11.37 -10.53
N PHE A 749 0.54 12.60 -10.96
CA PHE A 749 1.04 13.83 -10.36
C PHE A 749 -0.08 14.86 -10.24
N ASP A 750 0.12 15.88 -9.41
CA ASP A 750 -0.90 16.91 -9.19
C ASP A 750 -1.23 17.66 -10.49
N GLY A 751 -2.51 17.66 -10.87
CA GLY A 751 -3.03 18.27 -12.09
C GLY A 751 -3.06 17.38 -13.32
N SER A 752 -2.55 16.15 -13.28
CA SER A 752 -2.55 15.28 -14.46
C SER A 752 -3.97 14.97 -14.96
N PHE A 753 -4.14 14.88 -16.28
CA PHE A 753 -5.32 14.32 -16.91
C PHE A 753 -5.03 12.90 -17.36
N VAL A 754 -5.99 12.00 -17.18
CA VAL A 754 -5.84 10.58 -17.51
C VAL A 754 -7.15 10.06 -18.07
N SER A 755 -7.04 9.18 -19.05
CA SER A 755 -8.19 8.45 -19.59
C SER A 755 -8.86 7.58 -18.52
N ILE A 756 -10.20 7.56 -18.52
CA ILE A 756 -10.99 6.68 -17.65
C ILE A 756 -10.60 5.20 -17.82
N CYS A 757 -10.13 4.79 -18.99
CA CYS A 757 -9.75 3.40 -19.25
C CYS A 757 -8.47 2.97 -18.51
N GLU A 758 -7.60 3.91 -18.17
CA GLU A 758 -6.28 3.65 -17.57
C GLU A 758 -6.19 4.06 -16.10
N ILE A 759 -7.21 4.78 -15.60
CA ILE A 759 -7.18 5.38 -14.26
C ILE A 759 -7.08 4.34 -13.14
N GLY A 760 -7.74 3.18 -13.26
CA GLY A 760 -7.74 2.14 -12.22
C GLY A 760 -6.33 1.64 -11.87
N PRO A 761 -5.60 1.07 -12.85
CA PRO A 761 -4.20 0.70 -12.66
C PRO A 761 -3.31 1.86 -12.21
N MET A 762 -3.46 3.05 -12.80
CA MET A 762 -2.63 4.20 -12.44
C MET A 762 -2.84 4.68 -11.00
N VAL A 763 -4.10 4.73 -10.55
CA VAL A 763 -4.46 5.09 -9.17
C VAL A 763 -3.94 4.03 -8.20
N ARG A 764 -4.10 2.74 -8.51
CA ARG A 764 -3.55 1.66 -7.70
C ARG A 764 -2.04 1.82 -7.54
N GLU A 765 -1.30 1.93 -8.64
CA GLU A 765 0.16 2.04 -8.60
C GLU A 765 0.60 3.32 -7.90
N THR A 766 -0.08 4.45 -8.12
CA THR A 766 0.23 5.72 -7.43
C THR A 766 -0.01 5.62 -5.93
N ALA A 767 -1.16 5.09 -5.50
CA ALA A 767 -1.53 5.01 -4.10
C ALA A 767 -0.66 3.99 -3.34
N LEU A 768 -0.39 2.84 -3.95
CA LEU A 768 0.63 1.89 -3.48
C LEU A 768 1.97 2.60 -3.35
N ASN A 769 2.35 3.39 -4.36
CA ASN A 769 3.65 4.02 -4.38
C ASN A 769 3.82 5.12 -3.31
N ALA A 770 2.76 5.89 -3.10
CA ALA A 770 2.65 6.87 -2.02
C ALA A 770 2.79 6.19 -0.65
N SER A 771 2.08 5.07 -0.41
CA SER A 771 2.17 4.34 0.86
C SER A 771 3.59 3.82 1.12
N ARG A 772 4.34 3.32 0.12
CA ARG A 772 5.75 2.96 0.36
C ARG A 772 6.63 4.17 0.64
N ALA A 773 6.46 5.26 -0.12
CA ALA A 773 7.25 6.48 0.10
C ALA A 773 7.04 7.01 1.53
N TYR A 774 5.79 6.98 2.00
CA TYR A 774 5.42 7.30 3.38
C TYR A 774 6.08 6.38 4.41
N LYS A 775 6.10 5.07 4.17
CA LYS A 775 6.73 4.08 5.05
C LYS A 775 8.25 4.25 5.12
N VAL A 776 8.90 4.53 3.98
CA VAL A 776 10.37 4.73 3.88
C VAL A 776 10.81 6.01 4.60
N ASP A 777 9.99 7.05 4.63
CA ASP A 777 10.25 8.28 5.41
C ASP A 777 10.29 8.02 6.94
N ARG A 778 9.76 6.89 7.42
CA ARG A 778 9.74 6.53 8.84
C ARG A 778 10.97 5.70 9.24
N ILE A 779 11.47 5.96 10.45
CA ILE A 779 12.62 5.25 11.04
C ILE A 779 12.26 3.75 11.24
N ASN A 780 13.19 2.86 10.86
CA ASN A 780 13.09 1.40 11.03
C ASN A 780 11.95 0.69 10.28
N CYS A 781 11.56 1.18 9.10
CA CYS A 781 10.62 0.45 8.24
C CYS A 781 11.35 -0.56 7.34
N ASP A 782 11.69 -1.73 7.90
CA ASP A 782 12.16 -2.84 7.10
C ASP A 782 11.04 -3.39 6.21
N ARG A 783 11.39 -3.80 4.98
CA ARG A 783 10.47 -4.61 4.18
C ARG A 783 10.06 -5.86 4.96
N PRO A 784 8.81 -6.35 4.83
CA PRO A 784 8.30 -7.48 5.61
C PRO A 784 9.21 -8.71 5.62
N LEU A 785 9.91 -8.96 4.51
CA LEU A 785 10.83 -10.09 4.38
C LEU A 785 12.14 -9.88 5.12
N LYS A 786 12.66 -8.66 5.10
CA LYS A 786 13.83 -8.30 5.91
C LYS A 786 13.48 -8.34 7.40
N HIS A 787 12.32 -7.80 7.74
CA HIS A 787 11.77 -7.88 9.08
C HIS A 787 11.60 -9.34 9.54
N ARG A 788 11.01 -10.20 8.70
CA ARG A 788 10.87 -11.63 8.99
C ARG A 788 12.21 -12.34 9.16
N GLU A 789 13.20 -12.02 8.33
CA GLU A 789 14.56 -12.55 8.48
C GLU A 789 15.14 -12.19 9.85
N ASN A 790 14.95 -10.95 10.30
CA ASN A 790 15.38 -10.49 11.62
C ASN A 790 14.63 -11.24 12.72
N VAL A 791 13.29 -11.34 12.64
CA VAL A 791 12.45 -12.12 13.57
C VAL A 791 12.89 -13.59 13.62
N TYR A 792 13.24 -14.19 12.48
CA TYR A 792 13.73 -15.56 12.41
C TYR A 792 15.08 -15.73 13.11
N LYS A 793 16.04 -14.81 12.88
CA LYS A 793 17.33 -14.82 13.56
C LYS A 793 17.17 -14.66 15.07
N GLU A 794 16.34 -13.70 15.51
CA GLU A 794 16.02 -13.50 16.92
C GLU A 794 15.40 -14.75 17.54
N CYS A 795 14.49 -15.42 16.84
CA CYS A 795 13.86 -16.67 17.27
C CYS A 795 14.89 -17.82 17.37
N LEU A 796 15.82 -17.93 16.43
CA LEU A 796 16.91 -18.92 16.48
C LEU A 796 17.86 -18.69 17.66
N ASP A 797 18.06 -17.44 18.08
CA ASP A 797 18.92 -17.11 19.22
C ASP A 797 18.27 -17.39 20.58
N LYS A 798 16.99 -17.78 20.59
CA LYS A 798 16.31 -18.30 21.79
C LYS A 798 16.54 -19.79 22.02
N VAL A 799 17.04 -20.51 21.01
CA VAL A 799 17.41 -21.93 21.10
C VAL A 799 18.92 -22.01 21.30
N GLY A 800 19.31 -22.29 22.54
CA GLY A 800 20.70 -22.42 22.96
C GLY A 800 21.12 -23.88 23.12
N TYR A 801 22.43 -24.08 23.18
CA TYR A 801 23.00 -25.35 23.65
C TYR A 801 22.93 -25.37 25.18
N ALA A 802 22.39 -26.44 25.76
CA ALA A 802 22.59 -26.66 27.18
C ALA A 802 24.09 -26.82 27.46
N LYS A 803 24.53 -26.49 28.67
CA LYS A 803 25.91 -26.77 29.07
C LYS A 803 26.14 -28.28 28.93
N MET A 804 27.29 -28.64 28.36
CA MET A 804 27.64 -30.05 28.12
C MET A 804 27.51 -30.90 29.39
N ALA A 805 27.85 -30.34 30.56
CA ALA A 805 27.66 -31.01 31.84
C ALA A 805 26.18 -31.34 32.14
N ASP A 806 25.28 -30.36 31.99
CA ASP A 806 23.83 -30.53 32.25
C ASP A 806 23.20 -31.50 31.24
N ALA A 807 23.61 -31.41 29.97
CA ALA A 807 23.20 -32.32 28.91
C ALA A 807 23.60 -33.78 29.23
N ILE A 808 24.86 -34.00 29.64
CA ILE A 808 25.36 -35.31 30.07
C ILE A 808 24.56 -35.81 31.27
N THR A 809 24.33 -34.97 32.29
CA THR A 809 23.55 -35.36 33.48
C THR A 809 22.13 -35.78 33.11
N ASN A 810 21.46 -35.04 32.22
CA ASN A 810 20.11 -35.37 31.76
C ASN A 810 20.04 -36.66 30.93
N ILE A 811 21.08 -36.99 30.18
CA ILE A 811 21.21 -38.26 29.47
C ILE A 811 21.43 -39.43 30.45
N TYR A 812 22.01 -39.15 31.63
CA TYR A 812 22.51 -40.18 32.54
C TYR A 812 21.64 -40.52 33.75
N ILE A 813 20.55 -39.81 34.05
CA ILE A 813 19.73 -40.20 35.22
C ILE A 813 18.91 -41.44 34.86
N PRO A 814 19.18 -42.62 35.46
CA PRO A 814 18.29 -43.76 35.33
C PRO A 814 16.98 -43.35 36.00
N GLN A 815 15.87 -43.36 35.26
CA GLN A 815 14.57 -43.20 35.88
C GLN A 815 14.37 -44.36 36.86
N LEU A 816 14.53 -44.08 38.16
CA LEU A 816 14.01 -44.93 39.21
C LEU A 816 12.49 -44.93 39.03
N LYS A 817 11.94 -45.99 38.42
CA LYS A 817 10.50 -46.22 38.36
C LYS A 817 9.96 -46.23 39.78
N ASN A 818 9.12 -45.25 40.11
CA ASN A 818 8.22 -45.29 41.27
C ASN A 818 7.38 -46.56 41.25
#